data_AF-A0A6A6LHY6-F1
#
_entry.id   AF-A0A6A6LHY6-F1
#
_cell.length_a   1.000
_cell.length_b   1.000
_cell.length_c   1.000
_cell.angle_alpha   90.00
_cell.angle_beta   90.00
_cell.angle_gamma   90.00
#
_symmetry.space_group_name_H-M   'P 1'
#
loop_
_entity.id
_entity.type
_entity.pdbx_description
1 polymer ?
#
loop_
_entity_poly.entity_id
_entity_poly.type
_entity_poly.pdbx_seq_one_letter_code
_entity_poly.pdbx_strand_id
1 'polypeptide(L)'
;MYGNYDSKNEVPEFAITVGFDELDITFENVSQIRTVEIIQVPKTDYIYVCLLKSGSTIPFISALELRQLNNDTYKIQSGSLVLATRLDLFIRYKDDMYDRIWQPLNVSSWKPISAQYTSDILSSNVYKIPSAVMRTAVIPADGGKTLKFTWYPNDPTRWFYIYLHFAEVENTQVSQKRILNITVNGGPVDAINKIKSVYTVNKIWQGDPCAPENYSWDSVGCRYNGYSSPLIISLNLSSSGLEGTIDPLFSRFTSLEYLDLSYNSLSGSIPESLSEITSLKTLNLSGNKLSGLVPSVLVDKFDKGTLNLSVTGNTDLCFRNPCQKKKKNFTVPLVASITSILLVLGVLAILWNLKRRQKLGFIFNSKKDGKTLEARNRQFTYSELVAITNDFRRYYISNRLNEKSDVYSFGIVLLELISGQPAILKNHDNTHIVQWVNPMLGRGEIRGIMDPRLGGYYDINCVWKAVEIAMACVSSSSIQRPTMSEVVVELKECLDIEMAGRNNSIVKNDSENTASSIEMMITDIETSLGPKQVDEGEGVPSESKAGKDVIDFKEVKRIDHILASLQRKLPPAPPPPPFPDGYVLPTTEAEKVTGFEEEEKKIPVDEKELGLDGGFVVPQTNSFGQTFRDYDAGGERQPGVENFYRINHISQTYDFVKRMREEYAKLNRVEMSIWECCELLNNVVDESDPDLDEPQIEHLLQTAEAIRKDYPNEDWLHLTGLIHDLGKVLLLPSFGELPQWAVVGDTFPVGCAFDESIVHHKYFKENPDYNNPAFNTKYGVYSEGCGLNNVMMSWGHDDYMYLVAKENKTTLPSAALFIIRYHSFYALHRSEAYKHLMNEEDIENLKWLQIFNKYDLYSKSKVRIDVEKVKPYYLSLIEKYFPAKLKW
;
A
#
# COMPACT_ATOMS: atom_id res chain seq x y z
N MET A 1 -4.98 6.94 -1.91
CA MET A 1 -4.69 8.10 -1.05
C MET A 1 -5.25 9.31 -1.77
N TYR A 2 -5.91 10.25 -1.10
CA TYR A 2 -6.44 11.43 -1.80
C TYR A 2 -5.35 12.49 -1.98
N GLY A 3 -4.90 12.68 -3.22
CA GLY A 3 -3.82 13.61 -3.57
C GLY A 3 -4.26 15.07 -3.77
N ASN A 4 -5.44 15.47 -3.29
CA ASN A 4 -6.00 16.83 -3.41
C ASN A 4 -6.09 17.37 -4.87
N TYR A 5 -6.46 16.51 -5.81
CA TYR A 5 -6.53 16.84 -7.25
C TYR A 5 -7.50 17.96 -7.63
N ASP A 6 -8.53 18.17 -6.82
CA ASP A 6 -9.53 19.23 -7.01
C ASP A 6 -9.21 20.49 -6.19
N SER A 7 -8.07 20.51 -5.49
CA SER A 7 -7.60 21.61 -4.64
C SER A 7 -8.57 22.01 -3.52
N LYS A 8 -9.50 21.12 -3.13
CA LYS A 8 -10.48 21.40 -2.07
C LYS A 8 -10.02 20.99 -0.69
N ASN A 9 -9.12 20.01 -0.61
CA ASN A 9 -8.64 19.40 0.62
C ASN A 9 -9.80 18.88 1.50
N GLU A 10 -10.86 18.38 0.87
CA GLU A 10 -12.05 17.83 1.52
C GLU A 10 -11.92 16.30 1.66
N VAL A 11 -12.44 15.72 2.75
CA VAL A 11 -12.48 14.26 2.92
C VAL A 11 -13.34 13.65 1.81
N PRO A 12 -12.82 12.72 0.99
CA PRO A 12 -13.57 12.15 -0.11
C PRO A 12 -14.74 11.29 0.35
N GLU A 13 -15.84 11.32 -0.41
CA GLU A 13 -17.02 10.49 -0.17
C GLU A 13 -17.63 10.08 -1.51
N PHE A 14 -17.61 8.79 -1.78
CA PHE A 14 -18.14 8.19 -3.01
C PHE A 14 -18.45 6.72 -2.78
N ALA A 15 -19.21 6.11 -3.69
CA ALA A 15 -19.41 4.67 -3.73
C ALA A 15 -18.68 4.07 -4.93
N ILE A 16 -18.29 2.81 -4.83
CA ILE A 16 -17.75 2.02 -5.94
C ILE A 16 -18.70 0.86 -6.22
N THR A 17 -18.96 0.61 -7.50
CA THR A 17 -19.65 -0.61 -7.94
C THR A 17 -18.69 -1.48 -8.74
N VAL A 18 -18.67 -2.77 -8.42
CA VAL A 18 -17.96 -3.78 -9.19
C VAL A 18 -18.97 -4.80 -9.68
N GLY A 19 -19.32 -4.73 -10.96
CA GLY A 19 -20.47 -5.45 -11.52
C GLY A 19 -21.80 -4.90 -11.00
N PHE A 20 -22.50 -5.63 -10.12
CA PHE A 20 -23.81 -5.24 -9.57
C PHE A 20 -23.77 -4.91 -8.08
N ASP A 21 -22.61 -5.08 -7.43
CA ASP A 21 -22.46 -4.87 -5.99
C ASP A 21 -21.93 -3.46 -5.73
N GLU A 22 -22.66 -2.68 -4.93
CA GLU A 22 -22.31 -1.32 -4.53
C GLU A 22 -21.68 -1.30 -3.13
N LEU A 23 -20.59 -0.55 -2.99
CA LEU A 23 -19.85 -0.39 -1.75
C LEU A 23 -19.55 1.09 -1.51
N ASP A 24 -20.06 1.62 -0.40
CA ASP A 24 -19.71 2.96 0.06
C ASP A 24 -18.26 3.02 0.52
N ILE A 25 -17.53 4.04 0.05
CA ILE A 25 -16.14 4.32 0.43
C ILE A 25 -16.11 5.54 1.32
N THR A 26 -15.67 5.32 2.56
CA THR A 26 -15.51 6.37 3.57
C THR A 26 -14.05 6.44 4.02
N PHE A 27 -13.62 7.68 4.30
CA PHE A 27 -12.29 8.01 4.78
C PHE A 27 -12.42 8.72 6.13
N GLU A 28 -11.48 8.45 7.05
CA GLU A 28 -11.38 9.13 8.35
C GLU A 28 -10.74 10.51 8.21
N ASN A 29 -9.79 10.66 7.28
CA ASN A 29 -9.10 11.91 6.96
C ASN A 29 -8.51 11.88 5.54
N VAL A 30 -8.04 13.04 5.06
CA VAL A 30 -7.50 13.22 3.70
C VAL A 30 -6.23 12.41 3.41
N SER A 31 -5.42 12.10 4.44
CA SER A 31 -4.16 11.36 4.30
C SER A 31 -4.34 9.84 4.39
N GLN A 32 -5.55 9.36 4.71
CA GLN A 32 -5.80 7.93 4.90
C GLN A 32 -5.63 7.15 3.58
N ILE A 33 -4.85 6.08 3.63
CA ILE A 33 -4.80 5.09 2.56
C ILE A 33 -5.94 4.10 2.79
N ARG A 34 -6.89 4.08 1.86
CA ARG A 34 -7.99 3.11 1.86
C ARG A 34 -7.72 2.05 0.80
N THR A 35 -7.52 0.82 1.26
CA THR A 35 -7.46 -0.37 0.41
C THR A 35 -8.78 -1.13 0.51
N VAL A 36 -9.30 -1.55 -0.64
CA VAL A 36 -10.52 -2.35 -0.75
C VAL A 36 -10.18 -3.57 -1.61
N GLU A 37 -10.45 -4.76 -1.08
CA GLU A 37 -10.27 -6.01 -1.81
C GLU A 37 -11.63 -6.66 -2.02
N ILE A 38 -11.94 -6.97 -3.28
CA ILE A 38 -13.22 -7.54 -3.71
C ILE A 38 -12.93 -8.77 -4.56
N ILE A 39 -13.51 -9.90 -4.17
CA ILE A 39 -13.44 -11.15 -4.92
C ILE A 39 -14.80 -11.37 -5.58
N GLN A 40 -14.80 -11.47 -6.91
CA GLN A 40 -16.01 -11.64 -7.70
C GLN A 40 -15.82 -12.74 -8.73
N VAL A 41 -16.88 -13.51 -8.98
CA VAL A 41 -16.96 -14.39 -10.15
C VAL A 41 -17.60 -13.59 -11.29
N PRO A 42 -16.84 -13.20 -12.33
CA PRO A 42 -17.38 -12.42 -13.42
C PRO A 42 -18.41 -13.24 -14.22
N LYS A 43 -19.56 -12.62 -14.54
CA LYS A 43 -20.62 -13.25 -15.35
C LYS A 43 -20.40 -13.08 -16.86
N THR A 44 -19.47 -12.21 -17.22
CA THR A 44 -19.13 -11.80 -18.58
C THR A 44 -17.61 -11.75 -18.69
N ASP A 45 -17.08 -11.72 -19.90
CA ASP A 45 -15.63 -11.56 -20.15
C ASP A 45 -15.10 -10.16 -19.78
N TYR A 46 -15.98 -9.30 -19.24
CA TYR A 46 -15.69 -7.94 -18.80
C TYR A 46 -16.11 -7.74 -17.34
N ILE A 47 -15.34 -6.95 -16.61
CA ILE A 47 -15.68 -6.45 -15.28
C ILE A 47 -15.85 -4.93 -15.38
N TYR A 48 -17.00 -4.42 -14.94
CA TYR A 48 -17.24 -3.00 -14.85
C TYR A 48 -16.91 -2.52 -13.45
N VAL A 49 -15.99 -1.56 -13.35
CA VAL A 49 -15.71 -0.81 -12.13
C VAL A 49 -16.24 0.60 -12.34
N CYS A 50 -17.24 1.02 -11.57
CA CYS A 50 -17.84 2.34 -11.70
C CYS A 50 -17.78 3.09 -10.38
N LEU A 51 -17.34 4.34 -10.44
CA LEU A 51 -17.32 5.24 -9.31
C LEU A 51 -18.58 6.10 -9.31
N LEU A 52 -19.37 5.96 -8.26
CA LEU A 52 -20.61 6.69 -8.06
C LEU A 52 -20.36 7.87 -7.14
N LYS A 53 -20.73 9.06 -7.60
CA LYS A 53 -20.66 10.27 -6.79
C LYS A 53 -21.84 10.29 -5.81
N SER A 54 -21.56 10.11 -4.51
CA SER A 54 -22.55 10.23 -3.43
C SER A 54 -22.45 11.57 -2.67
N GLY A 55 -21.30 12.26 -2.71
CA GLY A 55 -21.05 13.54 -2.03
C GLY A 55 -20.65 14.73 -2.93
N SER A 56 -20.05 15.78 -2.34
CA SER A 56 -19.55 16.99 -3.04
C SER A 56 -18.23 16.76 -3.79
N THR A 57 -17.44 15.80 -3.33
CA THR A 57 -16.10 15.46 -3.81
C THR A 57 -16.13 14.65 -5.11
N ILE A 58 -15.01 14.62 -5.81
CA ILE A 58 -14.87 13.85 -7.07
C ILE A 58 -14.39 12.43 -6.71
N PRO A 59 -15.11 11.38 -7.13
CA PRO A 59 -14.67 10.00 -6.91
C PRO A 59 -13.33 9.74 -7.60
N PHE A 60 -12.45 8.97 -6.96
CA PHE A 60 -11.13 8.66 -7.51
C PHE A 60 -10.67 7.25 -7.13
N ILE A 61 -9.73 6.72 -7.91
CA ILE A 61 -8.99 5.49 -7.61
C ILE A 61 -7.51 5.79 -7.89
N SER A 62 -6.64 5.56 -6.91
CA SER A 62 -5.18 5.68 -7.08
C SER A 62 -4.59 4.46 -7.80
N ALA A 63 -5.07 3.25 -7.47
CA ALA A 63 -4.62 1.99 -8.05
C ALA A 63 -5.78 0.99 -8.16
N LEU A 64 -5.83 0.25 -9.26
CA LEU A 64 -6.74 -0.86 -9.49
C LEU A 64 -5.93 -2.10 -9.85
N GLU A 65 -5.94 -3.10 -8.97
CA GLU A 65 -5.27 -4.37 -9.17
C GLU A 65 -6.29 -5.46 -9.50
N LEU A 66 -5.99 -6.26 -10.53
CA LEU A 66 -6.76 -7.44 -10.89
C LEU A 66 -5.86 -8.66 -10.72
N ARG A 67 -6.28 -9.61 -9.88
CA ARG A 67 -5.58 -10.88 -9.67
C ARG A 67 -6.52 -12.02 -10.00
N GLN A 68 -6.11 -12.90 -10.90
CA GLN A 68 -6.88 -14.10 -11.22
C GLN A 68 -6.73 -15.12 -10.08
N LEU A 69 -7.85 -15.56 -9.54
CA LEU A 69 -7.91 -16.59 -8.50
C LEU A 69 -8.43 -17.89 -9.09
N ASN A 70 -8.04 -19.03 -8.51
CA ASN A 70 -8.62 -20.30 -8.89
C ASN A 70 -10.06 -20.38 -8.35
N ASN A 71 -10.96 -21.01 -9.11
CA ASN A 71 -12.38 -21.12 -8.73
C ASN A 71 -12.60 -21.84 -7.39
N ASP A 72 -11.66 -22.69 -6.99
CA ASP A 72 -11.74 -23.45 -5.74
C ASP A 72 -11.15 -22.71 -4.53
N THR A 73 -10.52 -21.54 -4.73
CA THR A 73 -9.87 -20.77 -3.65
C THR A 73 -10.89 -20.21 -2.67
N TYR A 74 -11.89 -19.46 -3.14
CA TYR A 74 -12.96 -18.92 -2.29
C TYR A 74 -14.32 -19.23 -2.92
N LYS A 75 -15.13 -20.05 -2.24
CA LYS A 75 -16.45 -20.44 -2.74
C LYS A 75 -17.47 -19.36 -2.47
N ILE A 76 -17.93 -18.70 -3.53
CA ILE A 76 -18.94 -17.64 -3.47
C ILE A 76 -20.32 -18.24 -3.75
N GLN A 77 -21.26 -18.10 -2.82
CA GLN A 77 -22.64 -18.56 -3.02
C GLN A 77 -23.46 -17.60 -3.89
N SER A 78 -23.30 -16.29 -3.69
CA SER A 78 -23.94 -15.22 -4.47
C SER A 78 -23.27 -13.87 -4.22
N GLY A 79 -23.20 -13.02 -5.24
CA GLY A 79 -22.63 -11.66 -5.14
C GLY A 79 -21.10 -11.65 -5.18
N SER A 80 -20.50 -10.70 -4.46
CA SER A 80 -19.05 -10.56 -4.31
C SER A 80 -18.64 -10.71 -2.84
N LEU A 81 -17.42 -11.18 -2.58
CA LEU A 81 -16.82 -11.16 -1.25
C LEU A 81 -15.98 -9.89 -1.09
N VAL A 82 -16.34 -9.06 -0.12
CA VAL A 82 -15.53 -7.90 0.27
C VAL A 82 -14.69 -8.30 1.47
N LEU A 83 -13.38 -8.03 1.42
CA LEU A 83 -12.49 -8.35 2.53
C LEU A 83 -12.85 -7.50 3.76
N ALA A 84 -13.26 -8.18 4.84
CA ALA A 84 -13.44 -7.54 6.14
C ALA A 84 -12.11 -7.38 6.86
N THR A 85 -11.38 -8.48 7.04
CA THR A 85 -10.04 -8.49 7.64
C THR A 85 -9.29 -9.75 7.20
N ARG A 86 -7.96 -9.65 7.09
CA ARG A 86 -7.05 -10.76 6.88
C ARG A 86 -5.91 -10.60 7.87
N LEU A 87 -5.74 -11.58 8.75
CA LEU A 87 -4.88 -11.47 9.92
C LEU A 87 -3.74 -12.48 9.86
N ASP A 88 -2.54 -12.04 10.23
CA ASP A 88 -1.36 -12.87 10.50
C ASP A 88 -0.50 -12.16 11.57
N LEU A 89 0.68 -12.67 11.90
CA LEU A 89 1.65 -12.01 12.76
C LEU A 89 2.49 -10.94 12.03
N PHE A 90 2.52 -10.87 10.68
CA PHE A 90 3.30 -9.85 9.91
C PHE A 90 2.71 -9.48 8.50
N ILE A 91 3.34 -8.47 7.85
CA ILE A 91 3.00 -7.69 6.63
C ILE A 91 2.80 -8.53 5.35
N ARG A 92 2.19 -7.95 4.29
CA ARG A 92 2.12 -8.49 2.89
C ARG A 92 3.41 -9.22 2.49
N TYR A 93 3.27 -10.48 2.11
CA TYR A 93 4.38 -11.37 1.83
C TYR A 93 4.71 -11.42 0.34
N LYS A 94 5.99 -11.23 -0.01
CA LYS A 94 6.46 -11.23 -1.41
C LYS A 94 6.24 -12.58 -2.11
N ASP A 95 6.18 -13.68 -1.36
CA ASP A 95 5.89 -15.03 -1.85
C ASP A 95 4.38 -15.35 -1.94
N ASP A 96 3.49 -14.41 -1.58
CA ASP A 96 2.06 -14.59 -1.81
C ASP A 96 1.75 -14.45 -3.30
N MET A 97 1.50 -15.57 -3.97
CA MET A 97 1.21 -15.58 -5.41
C MET A 97 -0.03 -14.77 -5.82
N TYR A 98 -0.90 -14.44 -4.85
CA TYR A 98 -2.07 -13.59 -5.07
C TYR A 98 -1.90 -12.19 -4.49
N ASP A 99 -0.71 -11.85 -3.98
CA ASP A 99 -0.34 -10.53 -3.47
C ASP A 99 -1.27 -10.01 -2.35
N ARG A 100 -1.77 -10.94 -1.54
CA ARG A 100 -2.70 -10.65 -0.44
C ARG A 100 -2.00 -9.92 0.69
N ILE A 101 -2.68 -8.92 1.24
CA ILE A 101 -2.21 -8.17 2.41
C ILE A 101 -2.68 -8.88 3.68
N TRP A 102 -1.73 -9.21 4.55
CA TRP A 102 -1.94 -9.77 5.88
C TRP A 102 -1.66 -8.70 6.94
N GLN A 103 -2.54 -8.59 7.93
CA GLN A 103 -2.44 -7.57 8.99
C GLN A 103 -1.99 -8.20 10.31
N PRO A 104 -1.02 -7.59 11.03
CA PRO A 104 -0.58 -8.07 12.32
C PRO A 104 -1.73 -8.04 13.34
N LEU A 105 -2.02 -9.16 13.98
CA LEU A 105 -2.95 -9.23 15.11
C LEU A 105 -2.16 -9.33 16.43
N ASN A 106 -2.22 -8.27 17.24
CA ASN A 106 -1.64 -8.25 18.58
C ASN A 106 -2.74 -8.33 19.64
N VAL A 107 -2.86 -9.48 20.31
CA VAL A 107 -3.78 -9.70 21.43
C VAL A 107 -2.94 -10.04 22.65
N SER A 108 -3.09 -9.25 23.72
CA SER A 108 -2.28 -9.39 24.94
C SER A 108 -2.37 -10.76 25.62
N SER A 109 -3.48 -11.49 25.44
CA SER A 109 -3.68 -12.83 26.00
C SER A 109 -3.12 -13.96 25.12
N TRP A 110 -2.53 -13.62 23.96
CA TRP A 110 -1.99 -14.59 23.01
C TRP A 110 -0.46 -14.49 22.98
N LYS A 111 0.19 -15.65 22.91
CA LYS A 111 1.63 -15.79 22.79
C LYS A 111 1.95 -16.35 21.40
N PRO A 112 2.72 -15.64 20.57
CA PRO A 112 3.13 -16.12 19.26
C PRO A 112 4.17 -17.24 19.38
N ILE A 113 4.11 -18.19 18.45
CA ILE A 113 5.07 -19.28 18.26
C ILE A 113 5.40 -19.42 16.78
N SER A 114 6.60 -19.92 16.47
CA SER A 114 7.06 -20.10 15.09
C SER A 114 7.84 -21.40 14.89
N ALA A 115 7.74 -21.96 13.69
CA ALA A 115 8.50 -23.14 13.28
C ALA A 115 9.92 -22.74 12.84
N GLN A 116 10.90 -23.62 13.11
CA GLN A 116 12.30 -23.45 12.68
C GLN A 116 12.58 -23.98 11.25
N TYR A 117 11.65 -24.71 10.65
CA TYR A 117 11.82 -25.33 9.33
C TYR A 117 10.93 -24.65 8.27
N THR A 118 11.53 -24.32 7.13
CA THR A 118 10.85 -23.86 5.92
C THR A 118 10.62 -25.07 5.01
N SER A 119 9.40 -25.60 4.95
CA SER A 119 9.07 -26.61 3.94
C SER A 119 8.02 -26.08 2.98
N ASP A 120 8.28 -26.20 1.69
CA ASP A 120 7.33 -25.91 0.59
C ASP A 120 6.06 -26.78 0.65
N ILE A 121 6.06 -27.82 1.48
CA ILE A 121 4.90 -28.68 1.72
C ILE A 121 3.75 -27.88 2.37
N LEU A 122 4.05 -26.82 3.15
CA LEU A 122 3.07 -26.00 3.84
C LEU A 122 2.23 -25.09 2.92
N SER A 123 2.73 -24.76 1.72
CA SER A 123 2.05 -23.88 0.74
C SER A 123 1.23 -24.66 -0.31
N SER A 124 1.20 -25.99 -0.23
CA SER A 124 0.58 -26.88 -1.24
C SER A 124 -0.96 -26.97 -1.20
N ASN A 125 -1.65 -25.99 -0.61
CA ASN A 125 -3.12 -25.97 -0.55
C ASN A 125 -3.74 -25.07 -1.65
N VAL A 126 -5.05 -25.20 -1.88
CA VAL A 126 -5.81 -24.45 -2.91
C VAL A 126 -5.82 -22.93 -2.62
N TYR A 127 -5.59 -22.55 -1.37
CA TYR A 127 -5.48 -21.15 -0.95
C TYR A 127 -4.09 -20.56 -1.20
N LYS A 128 -3.08 -21.40 -1.47
CA LYS A 128 -1.71 -20.99 -1.79
C LYS A 128 -1.17 -19.97 -0.80
N ILE A 129 -1.32 -20.28 0.49
CA ILE A 129 -0.90 -19.39 1.57
C ILE A 129 0.64 -19.33 1.61
N PRO A 130 1.25 -18.15 1.79
CA PRO A 130 2.69 -17.99 1.93
C PRO A 130 3.26 -18.88 3.04
N SER A 131 4.46 -19.42 2.80
CA SER A 131 5.13 -20.23 3.81
C SER A 131 5.43 -19.43 5.09
N ALA A 132 5.67 -18.13 4.92
CA ALA A 132 5.95 -17.19 6.00
C ALA A 132 4.73 -16.91 6.90
N VAL A 133 3.50 -17.03 6.38
CA VAL A 133 2.26 -17.03 7.18
C VAL A 133 2.15 -18.36 7.93
N MET A 134 2.25 -19.47 7.19
CA MET A 134 2.03 -20.82 7.73
C MET A 134 3.08 -21.27 8.75
N ARG A 135 4.25 -20.61 8.84
CA ARG A 135 5.28 -20.91 9.86
C ARG A 135 4.97 -20.33 11.24
N THR A 136 3.99 -19.44 11.35
CA THR A 136 3.66 -18.77 12.61
C THR A 136 2.28 -19.20 13.11
N ALA A 137 2.14 -19.27 14.43
CA ALA A 137 0.88 -19.58 15.10
C ALA A 137 0.82 -18.89 16.47
N VAL A 138 -0.30 -19.03 17.17
CA VAL A 138 -0.51 -18.45 18.50
C VAL A 138 -1.02 -19.49 19.49
N ILE A 139 -0.63 -19.35 20.75
CA ILE A 139 -1.12 -20.13 21.90
C ILE A 139 -1.58 -19.18 23.01
N PRO A 140 -2.42 -19.62 23.97
CA PRO A 140 -2.79 -18.78 25.10
C PRO A 140 -1.57 -18.43 25.97
N ALA A 141 -1.39 -17.17 26.35
CA ALA A 141 -0.22 -16.69 27.09
C ALA A 141 -0.19 -17.17 28.56
N ASP A 142 -1.35 -17.23 29.23
CA ASP A 142 -1.45 -17.39 30.69
C ASP A 142 -1.65 -18.84 31.17
N GLY A 143 -1.33 -19.85 30.34
CA GLY A 143 -1.69 -21.24 30.62
C GLY A 143 -3.20 -21.54 30.51
N GLY A 144 -3.98 -20.57 30.02
CA GLY A 144 -5.37 -20.76 29.61
C GLY A 144 -5.49 -21.78 28.47
N LYS A 145 -6.68 -22.37 28.29
CA LYS A 145 -6.93 -23.36 27.23
C LYS A 145 -7.63 -22.78 25.99
N THR A 146 -7.96 -21.49 25.99
CA THR A 146 -8.87 -20.90 24.99
C THR A 146 -8.30 -19.63 24.38
N LEU A 147 -8.22 -19.59 23.06
CA LEU A 147 -7.98 -18.38 22.28
C LEU A 147 -9.33 -17.71 21.97
N LYS A 148 -9.52 -16.46 22.41
CA LYS A 148 -10.75 -15.69 22.15
C LYS A 148 -10.46 -14.53 21.22
N PHE A 149 -11.17 -14.50 20.09
CA PHE A 149 -11.15 -13.41 19.12
C PHE A 149 -12.57 -12.82 19.03
N THR A 150 -12.70 -11.51 19.14
CA THR A 150 -14.00 -10.81 19.10
C THR A 150 -13.89 -9.59 18.20
N TRP A 151 -14.82 -9.46 17.26
CA TRP A 151 -14.99 -8.27 16.42
C TRP A 151 -16.48 -7.94 16.33
N TYR A 152 -16.79 -6.67 16.04
CA TYR A 152 -18.16 -6.20 15.88
C TYR A 152 -18.31 -5.64 14.47
N PRO A 153 -19.22 -6.19 13.63
CA PRO A 153 -19.42 -5.67 12.29
C PRO A 153 -20.19 -4.34 12.35
N ASN A 154 -19.86 -3.42 11.45
CA ASN A 154 -20.58 -2.14 11.31
C ASN A 154 -22.05 -2.34 10.91
N ASP A 155 -22.33 -3.42 10.17
CA ASP A 155 -23.67 -3.82 9.76
C ASP A 155 -23.96 -5.24 10.30
N PRO A 156 -24.88 -5.38 11.27
CA PRO A 156 -25.19 -6.66 11.90
C PRO A 156 -25.96 -7.61 10.98
N THR A 157 -26.44 -7.16 9.82
CA THR A 157 -27.22 -7.97 8.87
C THR A 157 -26.34 -8.72 7.87
N ARG A 158 -25.04 -8.40 7.80
CA ARG A 158 -24.09 -9.01 6.85
C ARG A 158 -23.66 -10.41 7.27
N TRP A 159 -23.54 -11.29 6.28
CA TRP A 159 -22.96 -12.61 6.46
C TRP A 159 -21.44 -12.57 6.25
N PHE A 160 -20.72 -13.33 7.06
CA PHE A 160 -19.26 -13.41 7.02
C PHE A 160 -18.81 -14.84 6.73
N TYR A 161 -17.84 -14.98 5.84
CA TYR A 161 -17.10 -16.22 5.66
C TYR A 161 -15.82 -16.15 6.48
N ILE A 162 -15.57 -17.17 7.29
CA ILE A 162 -14.38 -17.25 8.14
C ILE A 162 -13.51 -18.40 7.60
N TYR A 163 -12.32 -18.05 7.12
CA TYR A 163 -11.31 -19.00 6.68
C TYR A 163 -10.21 -19.05 7.73
N LEU A 164 -10.03 -20.22 8.35
CA LEU A 164 -8.98 -20.47 9.36
C LEU A 164 -7.93 -21.39 8.76
N HIS A 165 -6.68 -20.94 8.80
CA HIS A 165 -5.53 -21.70 8.29
C HIS A 165 -4.74 -22.26 9.49
N PHE A 166 -4.37 -23.54 9.42
CA PHE A 166 -3.68 -24.24 10.50
C PHE A 166 -2.39 -24.88 9.99
N ALA A 167 -1.32 -24.74 10.77
CA ALA A 167 -0.08 -25.47 10.60
C ALA A 167 0.41 -25.98 11.96
N GLU A 168 1.03 -27.17 11.97
CA GLU A 168 1.75 -27.66 13.14
C GLU A 168 3.16 -27.10 13.12
N VAL A 169 3.45 -26.21 14.06
CA VAL A 169 4.72 -25.45 14.12
C VAL A 169 5.65 -25.96 15.23
N GLU A 170 5.17 -26.84 16.12
CA GLU A 170 5.97 -27.44 17.18
C GLU A 170 6.35 -28.89 16.82
N ASN A 171 7.63 -29.24 17.03
CA ASN A 171 8.14 -30.59 16.75
C ASN A 171 7.68 -31.56 17.85
N THR A 172 6.51 -32.18 17.66
CA THR A 172 5.97 -33.19 18.59
C THR A 172 6.44 -34.59 18.20
N GLN A 173 6.69 -35.46 19.18
CA GLN A 173 6.95 -36.88 18.91
C GLN A 173 5.78 -37.46 18.09
N VAL A 174 6.08 -38.25 17.06
CA VAL A 174 5.21 -38.72 15.95
C VAL A 174 3.85 -39.36 16.37
N SER A 175 3.59 -39.54 17.67
CA SER A 175 2.36 -40.10 18.23
C SER A 175 1.40 -39.11 18.91
N GLN A 176 1.72 -37.82 19.04
CA GLN A 176 0.84 -36.84 19.70
C GLN A 176 -0.11 -36.15 18.71
N LYS A 177 -1.41 -36.11 19.01
CA LYS A 177 -2.44 -35.40 18.23
C LYS A 177 -3.01 -34.25 19.04
N ARG A 178 -3.12 -33.06 18.46
CA ARG A 178 -3.83 -31.92 19.05
C ARG A 178 -5.27 -31.90 18.55
N ILE A 179 -6.21 -31.73 19.48
CA ILE A 179 -7.63 -31.56 19.18
C ILE A 179 -8.02 -30.13 19.56
N LEU A 180 -8.53 -29.38 18.59
CA LEU A 180 -8.97 -28.00 18.75
C LEU A 180 -10.49 -27.94 18.57
N ASN A 181 -11.17 -27.27 19.51
CA ASN A 181 -12.59 -26.98 19.39
C ASN A 181 -12.76 -25.51 19.01
N ILE A 182 -13.41 -25.26 17.87
CA ILE A 182 -13.62 -23.92 17.34
C ILE A 182 -15.10 -23.57 17.51
N THR A 183 -15.38 -22.49 18.24
CA THR A 183 -16.74 -21.99 18.45
C THR A 183 -16.88 -20.60 17.85
N VAL A 184 -17.80 -20.45 16.91
CA VAL A 184 -18.15 -19.14 16.32
C VAL A 184 -19.37 -18.59 17.05
N ASN A 185 -19.39 -17.28 17.34
CA ASN A 185 -20.48 -16.61 18.03
C ASN A 185 -20.81 -17.17 19.43
N GLY A 186 -19.86 -17.84 20.08
CA GLY A 186 -19.98 -18.31 21.46
C GLY A 186 -20.59 -19.70 21.67
N GLY A 187 -21.08 -20.35 20.60
CA GLY A 187 -21.62 -21.72 20.66
C GLY A 187 -22.79 -21.92 21.64
N PRO A 188 -23.17 -23.19 21.90
CA PRO A 188 -24.26 -23.56 22.82
C PRO A 188 -24.04 -23.09 24.27
N VAL A 189 -22.79 -23.01 24.73
CA VAL A 189 -22.43 -22.61 26.10
C VAL A 189 -22.67 -21.11 26.33
N ASP A 190 -22.30 -20.24 25.38
CA ASP A 190 -22.67 -18.82 25.49
C ASP A 190 -24.16 -18.61 25.29
N ALA A 191 -24.82 -19.41 24.45
CA ALA A 191 -26.27 -19.34 24.27
C ALA A 191 -27.01 -19.64 25.59
N ILE A 192 -26.62 -20.71 26.31
CA ILE A 192 -27.26 -21.06 27.59
C ILE A 192 -26.95 -20.04 28.69
N ASN A 193 -25.75 -19.45 28.71
CA ASN A 193 -25.40 -18.36 29.64
C ASN A 193 -26.21 -17.09 29.36
N LYS A 194 -26.43 -16.74 28.09
CA LYS A 194 -27.30 -15.62 27.70
C LYS A 194 -28.75 -15.90 28.06
N ILE A 195 -29.28 -17.08 27.78
CA ILE A 195 -30.64 -17.49 28.18
C ILE A 195 -30.81 -17.41 29.69
N LYS A 196 -29.82 -17.89 30.45
CA LYS A 196 -29.80 -17.75 31.91
C LYS A 196 -29.94 -16.29 32.35
N SER A 197 -29.22 -15.38 31.68
CA SER A 197 -29.28 -13.95 31.94
C SER A 197 -30.60 -13.30 31.51
N VAL A 198 -31.10 -13.61 30.31
CA VAL A 198 -32.31 -13.02 29.72
C VAL A 198 -33.54 -13.34 30.56
N TYR A 199 -33.66 -14.59 31.00
CA TYR A 199 -34.81 -15.05 31.76
C TYR A 199 -34.59 -15.12 33.27
N THR A 200 -33.45 -14.67 33.78
CA THR A 200 -33.09 -14.73 35.21
C THR A 200 -33.32 -16.15 35.78
N VAL A 201 -32.83 -17.17 35.08
CA VAL A 201 -33.09 -18.57 35.44
C VAL A 201 -32.46 -18.87 36.80
N ASN A 202 -33.28 -19.17 37.80
CA ASN A 202 -32.86 -19.46 39.18
C ASN A 202 -32.35 -20.90 39.33
N LYS A 203 -31.35 -21.28 38.53
CA LYS A 203 -30.63 -22.55 38.60
C LYS A 203 -29.16 -22.31 38.93
N ILE A 204 -28.56 -23.21 39.72
CA ILE A 204 -27.15 -23.13 40.16
C ILE A 204 -26.24 -23.61 39.01
N TRP A 205 -26.28 -22.89 37.90
CA TRP A 205 -25.49 -23.17 36.70
C TRP A 205 -24.18 -22.38 36.74
N GLN A 206 -23.05 -23.06 36.96
CA GLN A 206 -21.72 -22.47 36.93
C GLN A 206 -20.77 -23.44 36.22
N GLY A 207 -19.86 -22.93 35.38
CA GLY A 207 -18.90 -23.74 34.62
C GLY A 207 -19.42 -24.21 33.27
N ASP A 208 -18.89 -25.32 32.76
CA ASP A 208 -19.33 -25.93 31.50
C ASP A 208 -20.62 -26.77 31.73
N PRO A 209 -21.66 -26.65 30.89
CA PRO A 209 -22.92 -27.37 31.08
C PRO A 209 -22.81 -28.90 31.06
N CYS A 210 -21.79 -29.45 30.41
CA CYS A 210 -21.64 -30.88 30.17
C CYS A 210 -20.31 -31.46 30.71
N ALA A 211 -19.39 -30.63 31.20
CA ALA A 211 -18.07 -31.09 31.63
C ALA A 211 -17.72 -30.63 33.06
N PRO A 212 -17.22 -31.53 33.92
CA PRO A 212 -16.97 -32.96 33.70
C PRO A 212 -18.26 -33.82 33.63
N GLU A 213 -18.20 -35.02 33.01
CA GLU A 213 -19.37 -35.90 32.78
C GLU A 213 -20.17 -36.19 34.07
N ASN A 214 -19.49 -36.36 35.20
CA ASN A 214 -20.11 -36.61 36.50
C ASN A 214 -20.76 -35.37 37.15
N TYR A 215 -20.63 -34.19 36.51
CA TYR A 215 -21.03 -32.89 37.06
C TYR A 215 -21.77 -32.03 36.02
N SER A 216 -22.39 -32.63 35.01
CA SER A 216 -23.24 -31.90 34.06
C SER A 216 -24.38 -31.19 34.78
N TRP A 217 -24.79 -30.03 34.28
CA TRP A 217 -25.84 -29.23 34.92
C TRP A 217 -27.18 -29.96 34.98
N ASP A 218 -27.85 -29.83 36.12
CA ASP A 218 -29.22 -30.31 36.27
C ASP A 218 -30.13 -29.68 35.22
N SER A 219 -30.97 -30.50 34.59
CA SER A 219 -31.86 -30.15 33.48
C SER A 219 -31.21 -29.90 32.11
N VAL A 220 -29.91 -30.16 31.98
CA VAL A 220 -29.19 -30.20 30.70
C VAL A 220 -28.78 -31.64 30.41
N GLY A 221 -29.16 -32.17 29.25
CA GLY A 221 -28.75 -33.50 28.82
C GLY A 221 -27.68 -33.42 27.74
N CYS A 222 -26.60 -34.19 27.92
CA CYS A 222 -25.41 -34.15 27.08
C CYS A 222 -25.13 -35.51 26.45
N ARG A 223 -24.60 -35.49 25.22
CA ARG A 223 -24.06 -36.68 24.54
C ARG A 223 -22.55 -36.66 24.58
N TYR A 224 -21.95 -37.75 25.05
CA TYR A 224 -20.51 -37.95 25.14
C TYR A 224 -20.05 -38.97 24.10
N ASN A 225 -19.07 -38.60 23.26
CA ASN A 225 -18.52 -39.46 22.21
C ASN A 225 -17.05 -39.86 22.46
N GLY A 226 -16.53 -39.65 23.68
CA GLY A 226 -15.18 -40.06 24.12
C GLY A 226 -13.99 -39.30 23.53
N TYR A 227 -14.13 -38.66 22.36
CA TYR A 227 -13.04 -37.97 21.64
C TYR A 227 -13.37 -36.53 21.22
N SER A 228 -14.56 -36.01 21.55
CA SER A 228 -15.05 -34.68 21.16
C SER A 228 -15.75 -33.97 22.33
N SER A 229 -15.89 -32.64 22.25
CA SER A 229 -16.71 -31.89 23.22
C SER A 229 -18.12 -32.47 23.33
N PRO A 230 -18.69 -32.54 24.55
CA PRO A 230 -20.06 -33.02 24.73
C PRO A 230 -21.05 -32.13 24.00
N LEU A 231 -22.07 -32.73 23.38
CA LEU A 231 -23.13 -31.99 22.70
C LEU A 231 -24.33 -31.84 23.64
N ILE A 232 -24.86 -30.62 23.78
CA ILE A 232 -26.14 -30.38 24.46
C ILE A 232 -27.26 -30.89 23.55
N ILE A 233 -27.90 -31.98 23.96
CA ILE A 233 -28.98 -32.65 23.22
C ILE A 233 -30.36 -32.46 23.89
N SER A 234 -30.40 -32.05 25.15
CA SER A 234 -31.64 -31.83 25.88
C SER A 234 -31.54 -30.62 26.79
N LEU A 235 -32.58 -29.79 26.79
CA LEU A 235 -32.69 -28.64 27.68
C LEU A 235 -34.10 -28.58 28.27
N ASN A 236 -34.19 -28.68 29.59
CA ASN A 236 -35.46 -28.57 30.32
C ASN A 236 -35.48 -27.30 31.19
N LEU A 237 -36.34 -26.36 30.79
CA LEU A 237 -36.66 -25.13 31.51
C LEU A 237 -38.17 -25.04 31.83
N SER A 238 -38.84 -26.19 31.93
CA SER A 238 -40.23 -26.23 32.39
C SER A 238 -40.36 -25.64 33.79
N SER A 239 -41.47 -24.95 34.06
CA SER A 239 -41.77 -24.37 35.39
C SER A 239 -40.62 -23.54 35.99
N SER A 240 -39.81 -22.89 35.15
CA SER A 240 -38.61 -22.15 35.56
C SER A 240 -38.86 -20.64 35.74
N GLY A 241 -40.13 -20.21 35.66
CA GLY A 241 -40.52 -18.81 35.85
C GLY A 241 -40.15 -17.90 34.68
N LEU A 242 -39.99 -18.44 33.46
CA LEU A 242 -39.59 -17.64 32.30
C LEU A 242 -40.71 -16.66 31.89
N GLU A 243 -40.37 -15.39 31.64
CA GLU A 243 -41.29 -14.34 31.18
C GLU A 243 -40.80 -13.70 29.88
N GLY A 244 -41.65 -12.94 29.19
CA GLY A 244 -41.30 -12.27 27.92
C GLY A 244 -41.50 -13.17 26.70
N THR A 245 -40.79 -12.90 25.60
CA THR A 245 -40.90 -13.67 24.35
C THR A 245 -39.93 -14.85 24.32
N ILE A 246 -40.19 -15.87 23.49
CA ILE A 246 -39.20 -16.91 23.23
C ILE A 246 -38.02 -16.30 22.46
N ASP A 247 -36.82 -16.40 23.02
CA ASP A 247 -35.61 -15.79 22.46
C ASP A 247 -35.09 -16.63 21.28
N PRO A 248 -34.79 -16.02 20.12
CA PRO A 248 -34.22 -16.74 18.98
C PRO A 248 -32.92 -17.49 19.28
N LEU A 249 -32.18 -17.15 20.35
CA LEU A 249 -30.95 -17.83 20.76
C LEU A 249 -31.12 -19.33 21.01
N PHE A 250 -32.35 -19.82 21.27
CA PHE A 250 -32.62 -21.25 21.34
C PHE A 250 -32.31 -22.00 20.02
N SER A 251 -32.29 -21.32 18.86
CA SER A 251 -31.88 -21.96 17.60
C SER A 251 -30.38 -22.27 17.52
N ARG A 252 -29.56 -21.70 18.41
CA ARG A 252 -28.10 -21.95 18.45
C ARG A 252 -27.73 -23.33 19.01
N PHE A 253 -28.65 -24.02 19.66
CA PHE A 253 -28.45 -25.42 20.06
C PHE A 253 -28.72 -26.35 18.88
N THR A 254 -27.82 -26.38 17.90
CA THR A 254 -28.01 -27.10 16.63
C THR A 254 -28.11 -28.62 16.76
N SER A 255 -27.69 -29.19 17.89
CA SER A 255 -27.76 -30.62 18.20
C SER A 255 -28.91 -30.97 19.16
N LEU A 256 -29.76 -29.99 19.50
CA LEU A 256 -30.84 -30.18 20.47
C LEU A 256 -31.91 -31.12 19.91
N GLU A 257 -32.20 -32.18 20.66
CA GLU A 257 -33.24 -33.15 20.36
C GLU A 257 -34.50 -32.92 21.21
N TYR A 258 -34.33 -32.40 22.44
CA TYR A 258 -35.41 -32.15 23.39
C TYR A 258 -35.33 -30.73 23.95
N LEU A 259 -36.41 -29.96 23.77
CA LEU A 259 -36.57 -28.63 24.37
C LEU A 259 -37.91 -28.55 25.10
N ASP A 260 -37.86 -28.26 26.40
CA ASP A 260 -39.05 -28.08 27.22
C ASP A 260 -39.07 -26.69 27.87
N LEU A 261 -40.02 -25.86 27.43
CA LEU A 261 -40.31 -24.52 27.96
C LEU A 261 -41.71 -24.46 28.57
N SER A 262 -42.32 -25.60 28.87
CA SER A 262 -43.71 -25.66 29.33
C SER A 262 -43.93 -25.05 30.71
N TYR A 263 -45.16 -24.64 31.00
CA TYR A 263 -45.58 -24.09 32.30
C TYR A 263 -44.77 -22.87 32.74
N ASN A 264 -44.54 -21.93 31.81
CA ASN A 264 -43.91 -20.64 32.07
C ASN A 264 -44.90 -19.49 31.74
N SER A 265 -44.43 -18.25 31.84
CA SER A 265 -45.18 -17.02 31.53
C SER A 265 -44.79 -16.43 30.16
N LEU A 266 -44.26 -17.25 29.24
CA LEU A 266 -43.79 -16.80 27.92
C LEU A 266 -44.96 -16.33 27.05
N SER A 267 -44.75 -15.29 26.25
CA SER A 267 -45.77 -14.60 25.44
C SER A 267 -45.26 -14.25 24.04
N GLY A 268 -46.12 -13.73 23.16
CA GLY A 268 -45.77 -13.44 21.77
C GLY A 268 -45.77 -14.67 20.86
N SER A 269 -45.26 -14.50 19.63
CA SER A 269 -45.24 -15.56 18.62
C SER A 269 -44.10 -16.55 18.80
N ILE A 270 -44.31 -17.79 18.33
CA ILE A 270 -43.24 -18.80 18.24
C ILE A 270 -42.25 -18.35 17.13
N PRO A 271 -40.97 -18.12 17.44
CA PRO A 271 -39.98 -17.71 16.45
C PRO A 271 -39.78 -18.75 15.36
N GLU A 272 -39.65 -18.30 14.11
CA GLU A 272 -39.39 -19.19 12.96
C GLU A 272 -38.04 -19.91 13.10
N SER A 273 -37.07 -19.30 13.78
CA SER A 273 -35.74 -19.85 14.03
C SER A 273 -35.74 -21.18 14.79
N LEU A 274 -36.77 -21.48 15.59
CA LEU A 274 -36.90 -22.81 16.21
C LEU A 274 -37.06 -23.94 15.18
N SER A 275 -37.54 -23.61 13.98
CA SER A 275 -37.68 -24.55 12.86
C SER A 275 -36.33 -24.96 12.27
N GLU A 276 -35.30 -24.12 12.43
CA GLU A 276 -33.93 -24.32 11.92
C GLU A 276 -33.18 -25.44 12.67
N ILE A 277 -33.65 -25.80 13.87
CA ILE A 277 -33.10 -26.91 14.65
C ILE A 277 -33.56 -28.23 14.00
N THR A 278 -32.74 -28.77 13.11
CA THR A 278 -33.07 -29.98 12.33
C THR A 278 -33.06 -31.26 13.17
N SER A 279 -32.33 -31.30 14.28
CA SER A 279 -32.24 -32.44 15.19
C SER A 279 -33.41 -32.57 16.17
N LEU A 280 -34.29 -31.57 16.23
CA LEU A 280 -35.32 -31.47 17.27
C LEU A 280 -36.39 -32.56 17.09
N LYS A 281 -36.50 -33.43 18.11
CA LYS A 281 -37.49 -34.53 18.17
C LYS A 281 -38.65 -34.19 19.09
N THR A 282 -38.45 -33.32 20.08
CA THR A 282 -39.51 -32.92 21.01
C THR A 282 -39.38 -31.44 21.34
N LEU A 283 -40.50 -30.72 21.20
CA LEU A 283 -40.65 -29.32 21.55
C LEU A 283 -41.93 -29.14 22.39
N ASN A 284 -41.76 -28.83 23.67
CA ASN A 284 -42.88 -28.60 24.58
C ASN A 284 -42.98 -27.12 24.96
N LEU A 285 -44.04 -26.47 24.51
CA LEU A 285 -44.38 -25.06 24.74
C LEU A 285 -45.72 -24.92 25.50
N SER A 286 -46.25 -26.01 26.04
CA SER A 286 -47.56 -26.04 26.67
C SER A 286 -47.64 -25.18 27.93
N GLY A 287 -48.83 -24.67 28.27
CA GLY A 287 -49.05 -23.90 29.49
C GLY A 287 -48.33 -22.56 29.56
N ASN A 288 -48.24 -21.83 28.43
CA ASN A 288 -47.70 -20.48 28.32
C ASN A 288 -48.78 -19.48 27.84
N LYS A 289 -48.40 -18.23 27.54
CA LYS A 289 -49.24 -17.13 27.01
C LYS A 289 -48.91 -16.80 25.54
N LEU A 290 -48.45 -17.79 24.75
CA LEU A 290 -48.04 -17.60 23.37
C LEU A 290 -49.25 -17.27 22.47
N SER A 291 -49.01 -16.52 21.40
CA SER A 291 -50.03 -16.03 20.48
C SER A 291 -49.59 -16.10 19.01
N GLY A 292 -50.51 -15.94 18.07
CA GLY A 292 -50.19 -15.95 16.64
C GLY A 292 -50.19 -17.36 16.02
N LEU A 293 -49.57 -17.53 14.85
CA LEU A 293 -49.54 -18.80 14.12
C LEU A 293 -48.32 -19.63 14.53
N VAL A 294 -48.50 -20.95 14.66
CA VAL A 294 -47.37 -21.89 14.73
C VAL A 294 -46.67 -21.89 13.35
N PRO A 295 -45.32 -21.72 13.29
CA PRO A 295 -44.57 -21.80 12.04
C PRO A 295 -44.89 -23.06 11.24
N SER A 296 -45.19 -22.91 9.95
CA SER A 296 -45.65 -24.01 9.08
C SER A 296 -44.65 -25.17 9.04
N VAL A 297 -43.34 -24.88 9.07
CA VAL A 297 -42.29 -25.90 9.08
C VAL A 297 -42.37 -26.80 10.31
N LEU A 298 -42.73 -26.26 11.49
CA LEU A 298 -42.92 -27.06 12.70
C LEU A 298 -44.18 -27.92 12.61
N VAL A 299 -45.26 -27.38 12.01
CA VAL A 299 -46.49 -28.13 11.74
C VAL A 299 -46.21 -29.28 10.76
N ASP A 300 -45.45 -29.03 9.70
CA ASP A 300 -45.07 -30.06 8.71
C ASP A 300 -44.22 -31.16 9.34
N LYS A 301 -43.27 -30.80 10.23
CA LYS A 301 -42.45 -31.78 10.97
C LYS A 301 -43.31 -32.62 11.93
N PHE A 302 -44.30 -32.01 12.56
CA PHE A 302 -45.28 -32.70 13.42
C PHE A 302 -46.16 -33.66 12.60
N ASP A 303 -46.71 -33.20 11.48
CA ASP A 303 -47.54 -34.01 10.59
C ASP A 303 -46.79 -35.22 10.02
N LYS A 304 -45.50 -35.06 9.74
CA LYS A 304 -44.60 -36.14 9.29
C LYS A 304 -44.15 -37.08 10.42
N GLY A 305 -44.56 -36.83 11.66
CA GLY A 305 -44.18 -37.63 12.84
C GLY A 305 -42.70 -37.48 13.25
N THR A 306 -41.98 -36.51 12.67
CA THR A 306 -40.55 -36.27 12.94
C THR A 306 -40.30 -35.39 14.16
N LEU A 307 -41.33 -34.65 14.61
CA LEU A 307 -41.29 -33.76 15.77
C LEU A 307 -42.52 -34.00 16.65
N ASN A 308 -42.32 -34.24 17.94
CA ASN A 308 -43.38 -34.20 18.94
C ASN A 308 -43.56 -32.75 19.45
N LEU A 309 -44.63 -32.09 19.02
CA LEU A 309 -44.91 -30.68 19.31
C LEU A 309 -46.10 -30.54 20.26
N SER A 310 -45.85 -29.98 21.44
CA SER A 310 -46.87 -29.72 22.47
C SER A 310 -47.09 -28.23 22.65
N VAL A 311 -48.24 -27.69 22.24
CA VAL A 311 -48.58 -26.25 22.35
C VAL A 311 -49.88 -25.98 23.12
N THR A 312 -50.42 -26.99 23.80
CA THR A 312 -51.69 -26.92 24.53
C THR A 312 -51.62 -25.89 25.67
N GLY A 313 -52.75 -25.27 26.01
CA GLY A 313 -52.80 -24.28 27.09
C GLY A 313 -52.36 -22.85 26.73
N ASN A 314 -52.03 -22.57 25.46
CA ASN A 314 -51.83 -21.21 24.94
C ASN A 314 -53.14 -20.72 24.28
N THR A 315 -53.81 -19.72 24.86
CA THR A 315 -55.18 -19.32 24.47
C THR A 315 -55.30 -18.65 23.10
N ASP A 316 -54.28 -17.87 22.71
CA ASP A 316 -54.29 -17.04 21.50
C ASP A 316 -53.38 -17.58 20.39
N LEU A 317 -52.88 -18.81 20.55
CA LEU A 317 -52.02 -19.50 19.60
C LEU A 317 -52.86 -20.37 18.66
N CYS A 318 -52.59 -20.26 17.36
CA CYS A 318 -53.28 -21.01 16.31
C CYS A 318 -52.35 -22.04 15.67
N PHE A 319 -52.76 -23.31 15.74
CA PHE A 319 -51.98 -24.43 15.19
C PHE A 319 -51.94 -24.47 13.65
N ARG A 320 -53.04 -24.10 12.97
CA ARG A 320 -53.11 -23.99 11.50
C ARG A 320 -53.94 -22.78 11.08
N ASN A 321 -53.64 -22.27 9.89
CA ASN A 321 -54.43 -21.24 9.23
C ASN A 321 -55.58 -21.90 8.41
N PRO A 322 -56.84 -21.42 8.45
CA PRO A 322 -57.36 -20.27 9.20
C PRO A 322 -57.71 -20.56 10.67
N CYS A 323 -57.31 -19.64 11.56
CA CYS A 323 -57.65 -19.63 12.98
C CYS A 323 -59.18 -19.63 13.18
N GLN A 324 -59.78 -20.76 13.53
CA GLN A 324 -61.18 -20.78 13.93
C GLN A 324 -61.32 -20.20 15.35
N LYS A 325 -61.50 -18.88 15.45
CA LYS A 325 -61.91 -18.26 16.73
C LYS A 325 -63.32 -18.75 17.08
N LYS A 326 -63.47 -19.44 18.21
CA LYS A 326 -64.80 -19.75 18.78
C LYS A 326 -65.52 -18.42 19.06
N LYS A 327 -66.60 -18.15 18.32
CA LYS A 327 -67.49 -17.01 18.53
C LYS A 327 -68.08 -17.08 19.94
N LYS A 328 -67.83 -16.06 20.77
CA LYS A 328 -68.74 -15.70 21.86
C LYS A 328 -69.62 -14.56 21.35
N ASN A 329 -70.92 -14.81 21.30
CA ASN A 329 -71.94 -13.85 20.89
C ASN A 329 -72.15 -12.81 22.00
N PHE A 330 -72.09 -11.53 21.66
CA PHE A 330 -72.83 -10.50 22.38
C PHE A 330 -73.25 -9.41 21.38
N THR A 331 -74.54 -9.08 21.38
CA THR A 331 -75.24 -8.17 20.45
C THR A 331 -75.66 -6.88 21.15
N VAL A 332 -75.80 -5.79 20.35
CA VAL A 332 -76.65 -4.56 20.47
C VAL A 332 -75.81 -3.23 20.34
N PRO A 333 -76.23 -2.16 19.60
CA PRO A 333 -76.18 -1.99 18.13
C PRO A 333 -75.55 -0.64 17.62
N LEU A 334 -75.49 -0.47 16.29
CA LEU A 334 -75.12 0.72 15.46
C LEU A 334 -75.71 2.09 15.94
N VAL A 335 -75.19 3.31 15.70
CA VAL A 335 -74.71 4.07 14.50
C VAL A 335 -73.93 5.29 15.06
N ALA A 336 -72.77 5.76 14.58
CA ALA A 336 -72.58 6.67 13.44
C ALA A 336 -71.11 7.12 13.43
N SER A 337 -70.43 7.13 12.27
CA SER A 337 -69.65 8.27 11.77
C SER A 337 -68.93 7.88 10.48
N ILE A 338 -69.71 7.79 9.39
CA ILE A 338 -69.20 7.56 8.02
C ILE A 338 -68.54 8.84 7.45
N THR A 339 -68.53 9.94 8.20
CA THR A 339 -68.00 11.23 7.73
C THR A 339 -66.46 11.30 7.75
N SER A 340 -65.78 10.49 8.56
CA SER A 340 -64.32 10.53 8.69
C SER A 340 -63.58 9.86 7.53
N ILE A 341 -64.18 8.87 6.87
CA ILE A 341 -63.52 8.08 5.81
C ILE A 341 -63.50 8.84 4.48
N LEU A 342 -64.51 9.68 4.20
CA LEU A 342 -64.57 10.47 2.96
C LEU A 342 -63.59 11.65 2.95
N LEU A 343 -63.28 12.23 4.12
CA LEU A 343 -62.25 13.28 4.24
C LEU A 343 -60.84 12.74 4.01
N VAL A 344 -60.54 11.54 4.51
CA VAL A 344 -59.22 10.90 4.32
C VAL A 344 -59.01 10.48 2.86
N LEU A 345 -60.03 9.97 2.19
CA LEU A 345 -59.95 9.63 0.76
C LEU A 345 -59.84 10.86 -0.14
N GLY A 346 -60.47 11.99 0.23
CA GLY A 346 -60.32 13.27 -0.47
C GLY A 346 -58.89 13.82 -0.37
N VAL A 347 -58.27 13.77 0.81
CA VAL A 347 -56.87 14.21 1.01
C VAL A 347 -55.89 13.31 0.24
N LEU A 348 -56.11 12.00 0.23
CA LEU A 348 -55.28 11.06 -0.53
C LEU A 348 -55.42 11.24 -2.04
N ALA A 349 -56.60 11.59 -2.56
CA ALA A 349 -56.80 11.90 -3.98
C ALA A 349 -56.18 13.24 -4.40
N ILE A 350 -56.17 14.24 -3.50
CA ILE A 350 -55.48 15.52 -3.73
C ILE A 350 -53.95 15.33 -3.70
N LEU A 351 -53.42 14.54 -2.76
CA LEU A 351 -52.01 14.17 -2.70
C LEU A 351 -51.56 13.33 -3.91
N TRP A 352 -52.43 12.43 -4.41
CA TRP A 352 -52.18 11.70 -5.65
C TRP A 352 -52.15 12.64 -6.86
N ASN A 353 -53.08 13.60 -6.96
CA ASN A 353 -53.10 14.55 -8.07
C ASN A 353 -51.95 15.57 -8.03
N LEU A 354 -51.47 15.98 -6.85
CA LEU A 354 -50.27 16.81 -6.71
C LEU A 354 -49.00 16.02 -7.09
N LYS A 355 -48.91 14.75 -6.72
CA LYS A 355 -47.80 13.86 -7.11
C LYS A 355 -47.82 13.50 -8.60
N ARG A 356 -49.01 13.53 -9.25
CA ARG A 356 -49.18 13.30 -10.70
C ARG A 356 -48.91 14.54 -11.57
N ARG A 357 -48.88 15.74 -10.98
CA ARG A 357 -48.55 17.01 -11.70
C ARG A 357 -47.06 17.39 -11.72
N GLN A 358 -46.17 16.60 -11.10
CA GLN A 358 -44.71 16.72 -11.30
C GLN A 358 -44.12 15.71 -12.32
N LYS A 359 -44.96 14.87 -12.93
CA LYS A 359 -44.56 13.95 -14.02
C LYS A 359 -45.44 14.12 -15.26
N LEU A 360 -45.66 15.36 -15.71
CA LEU A 360 -46.07 15.63 -17.10
C LEU A 360 -45.84 17.11 -17.46
N GLY A 361 -44.72 17.40 -18.12
CA GLY A 361 -44.47 18.71 -18.72
C GLY A 361 -43.02 19.18 -18.69
N PHE A 362 -42.14 18.59 -19.50
CA PHE A 362 -41.23 19.36 -20.35
C PHE A 362 -40.75 18.48 -21.51
N ILE A 363 -41.59 18.41 -22.54
CA ILE A 363 -41.15 18.10 -23.90
C ILE A 363 -40.66 19.43 -24.46
N PHE A 364 -39.35 19.56 -24.66
CA PHE A 364 -38.81 20.49 -25.65
C PHE A 364 -38.01 19.68 -26.67
N ASN A 365 -38.52 19.69 -27.89
CA ASN A 365 -37.75 19.38 -29.09
C ASN A 365 -36.55 20.33 -29.14
N SER A 366 -35.34 19.78 -28.99
CA SER A 366 -34.16 20.43 -29.56
C SER A 366 -33.78 19.66 -30.81
N LYS A 367 -33.73 20.38 -31.92
CA LYS A 367 -33.20 19.93 -33.20
C LYS A 367 -31.86 19.20 -32.98
N LYS A 368 -31.69 18.10 -33.72
CA LYS A 368 -30.38 17.65 -34.19
C LYS A 368 -29.59 18.86 -34.69
N ASP A 369 -28.53 19.20 -34.00
CA ASP A 369 -27.21 19.40 -34.58
C ASP A 369 -26.18 19.57 -33.45
N GLY A 370 -25.27 18.60 -33.37
CA GLY A 370 -24.25 18.53 -32.33
C GLY A 370 -23.92 17.08 -32.04
N LYS A 371 -22.93 16.53 -32.75
CA LYS A 371 -22.40 15.18 -32.55
C LYS A 371 -22.17 14.93 -31.05
N THR A 372 -22.95 14.01 -30.48
CA THR A 372 -22.73 13.46 -29.15
C THR A 372 -21.36 12.78 -29.17
N LEU A 373 -20.43 13.29 -28.36
CA LEU A 373 -19.16 12.63 -28.13
C LEU A 373 -19.46 11.33 -27.38
N GLU A 374 -19.36 10.20 -28.07
CA GLU A 374 -19.22 8.92 -27.40
C GLU A 374 -17.95 9.00 -26.55
N ALA A 375 -18.11 9.05 -25.22
CA ALA A 375 -17.02 8.71 -24.32
C ALA A 375 -16.59 7.30 -24.73
N ARG A 376 -15.43 7.17 -25.37
CA ARG A 376 -14.86 5.87 -25.69
C ARG A 376 -14.63 5.17 -24.35
N ASN A 377 -15.53 4.25 -23.98
CA ASN A 377 -15.27 3.26 -22.95
C ASN A 377 -14.07 2.44 -23.43
N ARG A 378 -12.86 2.90 -23.09
CA ARG A 378 -11.62 2.22 -23.44
C ARG A 378 -11.61 0.90 -22.69
N GLN A 379 -11.62 -0.19 -23.43
CA GLN A 379 -11.48 -1.53 -22.89
C GLN A 379 -9.98 -1.86 -22.89
N PHE A 380 -9.48 -2.34 -21.77
CA PHE A 380 -8.11 -2.81 -21.62
C PHE A 380 -8.14 -4.30 -21.32
N THR A 381 -7.32 -5.07 -22.03
CA THR A 381 -7.05 -6.45 -21.66
C THR A 381 -6.19 -6.50 -20.40
N TYR A 382 -6.22 -7.62 -19.68
CA TYR A 382 -5.37 -7.82 -18.50
C TYR A 382 -3.88 -7.62 -18.81
N SER A 383 -3.41 -8.16 -19.93
CA SER A 383 -2.04 -7.97 -20.42
C SER A 383 -1.69 -6.51 -20.69
N GLU A 384 -2.65 -5.73 -21.22
CA GLU A 384 -2.44 -4.29 -21.43
C GLU A 384 -2.39 -3.55 -20.10
N LEU A 385 -3.22 -3.90 -19.11
CA LEU A 385 -3.15 -3.32 -17.77
C LEU A 385 -1.80 -3.59 -17.08
N VAL A 386 -1.30 -4.82 -17.14
CA VAL A 386 0.02 -5.20 -16.61
C VAL A 386 1.13 -4.40 -17.28
N ALA A 387 1.06 -4.23 -18.61
CA ALA A 387 2.04 -3.47 -19.35
C ALA A 387 1.95 -1.95 -19.06
N ILE A 388 0.75 -1.36 -19.06
CA ILE A 388 0.49 0.08 -18.84
C ILE A 388 0.99 0.52 -17.46
N THR A 389 0.85 -0.37 -16.48
CA THR A 389 1.28 -0.10 -15.11
C THR A 389 2.77 -0.38 -14.90
N ASN A 390 3.47 -0.89 -15.92
CA ASN A 390 4.83 -1.39 -15.84
C ASN A 390 5.00 -2.35 -14.65
N ASP A 391 4.03 -3.25 -14.49
CA ASP A 391 3.88 -4.17 -13.36
C ASP A 391 3.92 -3.49 -11.97
N PHE A 392 3.54 -2.21 -11.92
CA PHE A 392 3.65 -1.37 -10.74
C PHE A 392 5.04 -1.41 -10.10
N ARG A 393 6.12 -1.62 -10.86
CA ARG A 393 7.47 -1.96 -10.36
C ARG A 393 7.92 -1.15 -9.14
N ARG A 394 7.63 0.15 -9.10
CA ARG A 394 7.96 1.04 -7.98
C ARG A 394 7.11 0.82 -6.72
N TYR A 395 5.83 0.54 -6.88
CA TYR A 395 4.93 0.14 -5.80
C TYR A 395 5.16 -1.32 -5.38
N TYR A 396 5.43 -2.22 -6.32
CA TYR A 396 5.81 -3.61 -6.10
C TYR A 396 7.09 -3.73 -5.25
N ILE A 397 8.08 -2.85 -5.49
CA ILE A 397 9.33 -2.82 -4.72
C ILE A 397 9.15 -2.12 -3.37
N SER A 398 8.48 -0.96 -3.32
CA SER A 398 8.39 -0.14 -2.10
C SER A 398 7.23 -0.48 -1.17
N ASN A 399 6.22 -1.21 -1.66
CA ASN A 399 4.95 -1.49 -1.01
C ASN A 399 4.23 -0.25 -0.42
N ARG A 400 4.53 0.95 -0.92
CA ARG A 400 3.96 2.22 -0.45
C ARG A 400 3.37 3.02 -1.60
N LEU A 401 2.04 3.12 -1.62
CA LEU A 401 1.34 4.15 -2.42
C LEU A 401 1.54 5.50 -1.72
N ASN A 402 2.15 6.44 -2.42
CA ASN A 402 2.30 7.82 -1.98
C ASN A 402 1.73 8.80 -3.02
N GLU A 403 1.53 10.04 -2.61
CA GLU A 403 1.06 11.13 -3.49
C GLU A 403 1.87 11.27 -4.79
N LYS A 404 3.17 10.93 -4.77
CA LYS A 404 4.04 11.01 -5.95
C LYS A 404 3.81 9.89 -6.96
N SER A 405 3.23 8.76 -6.55
CA SER A 405 2.79 7.68 -7.45
C SER A 405 1.57 8.12 -8.25
N ASP A 406 0.69 8.83 -7.57
CA ASP A 406 -0.52 9.46 -8.10
C ASP A 406 -0.18 10.57 -9.12
N VAL A 407 0.82 11.41 -8.82
CA VAL A 407 1.37 12.40 -9.76
C VAL A 407 1.93 11.76 -11.03
N TYR A 408 2.58 10.60 -10.92
CA TYR A 408 3.10 9.87 -12.09
C TYR A 408 1.98 9.39 -13.01
N SER A 409 0.96 8.75 -12.45
CA SER A 409 -0.21 8.31 -13.20
C SER A 409 -0.90 9.48 -13.88
N PHE A 410 -1.02 10.62 -13.20
CA PHE A 410 -1.55 11.85 -13.80
C PHE A 410 -0.70 12.33 -14.99
N GLY A 411 0.63 12.31 -14.86
CA GLY A 411 1.54 12.67 -15.96
C GLY A 411 1.35 11.80 -17.20
N ILE A 412 1.15 10.48 -17.04
CA ILE A 412 0.85 9.58 -18.16
C ILE A 412 -0.45 9.96 -18.86
N VAL A 413 -1.53 10.18 -18.08
CA VAL A 413 -2.83 10.62 -18.61
C VAL A 413 -2.69 11.95 -19.34
N LEU A 414 -1.91 12.88 -18.81
CA LEU A 414 -1.66 14.17 -19.45
C LEU A 414 -0.94 13.99 -20.80
N LEU A 415 0.07 13.12 -20.89
CA LEU A 415 0.73 12.79 -22.16
C LEU A 415 -0.23 12.13 -23.16
N GLU A 416 -1.11 11.23 -22.72
CA GLU A 416 -2.13 10.61 -23.58
C GLU A 416 -3.12 11.66 -24.12
N LEU A 417 -3.51 12.63 -23.30
CA LEU A 417 -4.41 13.71 -23.71
C LEU A 417 -3.75 14.67 -24.71
N ILE A 418 -2.49 15.03 -24.48
CA ILE A 418 -1.72 15.94 -25.34
C ILE A 418 -1.45 15.29 -26.70
N SER A 419 -1.03 14.02 -26.70
CA SER A 419 -0.59 13.32 -27.91
C SER A 419 -1.69 12.57 -28.67
N GLY A 420 -2.81 12.28 -28.00
CA GLY A 420 -3.86 11.41 -28.53
C GLY A 420 -3.43 9.95 -28.67
N GLN A 421 -2.23 9.58 -28.22
CA GLN A 421 -1.68 8.23 -28.25
C GLN A 421 -2.06 7.45 -26.99
N PRO A 422 -2.14 6.11 -27.05
CA PRO A 422 -2.22 5.27 -25.86
C PRO A 422 -0.91 5.30 -25.06
N ALA A 423 -0.99 5.04 -23.76
CA ALA A 423 0.19 4.90 -22.88
C ALA A 423 1.21 3.86 -23.40
N ILE A 424 0.76 2.86 -24.16
CA ILE A 424 1.60 1.91 -24.89
C ILE A 424 1.23 1.92 -26.36
N LEU A 425 2.17 2.32 -27.20
CA LEU A 425 2.01 2.32 -28.64
C LEU A 425 2.18 0.90 -29.17
N LYS A 426 1.14 0.37 -29.83
CA LYS A 426 1.16 -0.97 -30.45
C LYS A 426 2.01 -0.97 -31.72
N ASN A 427 3.33 -0.98 -31.56
CA ASN A 427 4.31 -1.26 -32.61
C ASN A 427 4.96 -2.63 -32.35
N HIS A 428 6.00 -3.00 -33.13
CA HIS A 428 6.65 -4.31 -32.96
C HIS A 428 7.22 -4.56 -31.56
N ASP A 429 7.54 -3.50 -30.81
CA ASP A 429 8.21 -3.57 -29.49
C ASP A 429 7.35 -3.05 -28.33
N ASN A 430 6.07 -2.71 -28.55
CA ASN A 430 5.17 -2.09 -27.56
C ASN A 430 5.82 -0.92 -26.78
N THR A 431 6.24 0.12 -27.49
CA THR A 431 6.94 1.28 -26.88
C THR A 431 6.05 2.07 -25.91
N HIS A 432 6.58 2.41 -24.73
CA HIS A 432 5.90 3.23 -23.74
C HIS A 432 5.86 4.71 -24.16
N ILE A 433 4.76 5.42 -23.87
CA ILE A 433 4.55 6.82 -24.31
C ILE A 433 5.67 7.76 -23.85
N VAL A 434 6.21 7.57 -22.65
CA VAL A 434 7.34 8.37 -22.13
C VAL A 434 8.61 8.16 -22.96
N GLN A 435 8.88 6.92 -23.38
CA GLN A 435 10.03 6.59 -24.23
C GLN A 435 9.87 7.14 -25.66
N TRP A 436 8.62 7.28 -26.12
CA TRP A 436 8.31 7.90 -27.40
C TRP A 436 8.43 9.44 -27.35
N VAL A 437 7.96 10.08 -26.28
CA VAL A 437 7.97 11.55 -26.11
C VAL A 437 9.38 12.08 -25.81
N ASN A 438 10.16 11.42 -24.95
CA ASN A 438 11.50 11.87 -24.54
C ASN A 438 12.41 12.34 -25.69
N PRO A 439 12.63 11.55 -26.75
CA PRO A 439 13.51 11.96 -27.84
C PRO A 439 12.94 13.13 -28.67
N MET A 440 11.61 13.29 -28.74
CA MET A 440 10.98 14.41 -29.44
C MET A 440 11.12 15.71 -28.64
N LEU A 441 10.95 15.64 -27.31
CA LEU A 441 11.16 16.78 -26.44
C LEU A 441 12.61 17.25 -26.47
N GLY A 442 13.58 16.32 -26.41
CA GLY A 442 15.01 16.64 -26.49
C GLY A 442 15.45 17.27 -27.82
N ARG A 443 14.72 17.02 -28.91
CA ARG A 443 14.93 17.67 -30.22
C ARG A 443 14.10 18.95 -30.42
N GLY A 444 13.26 19.32 -29.44
CA GLY A 444 12.33 20.45 -29.54
C GLY A 444 11.19 20.24 -30.55
N GLU A 445 10.91 18.99 -30.93
CA GLU A 445 9.91 18.61 -31.91
C GLU A 445 8.49 18.50 -31.30
N ILE A 446 8.05 19.53 -30.57
CA ILE A 446 6.77 19.46 -29.84
C ILE A 446 5.56 19.24 -30.74
N ARG A 447 5.59 19.78 -31.96
CA ARG A 447 4.53 19.53 -32.95
C ARG A 447 4.38 18.05 -33.30
N GLY A 448 5.45 17.26 -33.19
CA GLY A 448 5.45 15.81 -33.41
C GLY A 448 4.85 15.00 -32.26
N ILE A 449 4.77 15.59 -31.06
CA ILE A 449 4.13 14.99 -29.89
C ILE A 449 2.61 15.18 -29.97
N MET A 450 2.15 16.33 -30.47
CA MET A 450 0.75 16.73 -30.41
C MET A 450 -0.18 15.85 -31.21
N ASP A 451 -1.39 15.66 -30.65
CA ASP A 451 -2.47 15.00 -31.36
C ASP A 451 -2.74 15.70 -32.70
N PRO A 452 -2.58 15.01 -33.85
CA PRO A 452 -2.84 15.59 -35.17
C PRO A 452 -4.26 16.15 -35.32
N ARG A 453 -5.21 15.68 -34.49
CA ARG A 453 -6.60 16.15 -34.48
C ARG A 453 -6.78 17.59 -34.04
N LEU A 454 -5.78 18.17 -33.39
CA LEU A 454 -5.82 19.56 -32.92
C LEU A 454 -5.61 20.59 -34.05
N GLY A 455 -5.15 20.15 -35.23
CA GLY A 455 -5.03 21.01 -36.42
C GLY A 455 -4.11 22.24 -36.24
N GLY A 456 -3.23 22.25 -35.23
CA GLY A 456 -2.37 23.39 -34.92
C GLY A 456 -3.05 24.56 -34.20
N TYR A 457 -4.29 24.41 -33.74
CA TYR A 457 -5.04 25.44 -33.00
C TYR A 457 -4.71 25.44 -31.50
N TYR A 458 -3.44 25.69 -31.18
CA TYR A 458 -2.94 25.79 -29.82
C TYR A 458 -1.73 26.73 -29.79
N ASP A 459 -1.53 27.41 -28.66
CA ASP A 459 -0.33 28.16 -28.38
C ASP A 459 0.83 27.18 -28.09
N ILE A 460 1.94 27.35 -28.79
CA ILE A 460 3.08 26.45 -28.68
C ILE A 460 3.74 26.53 -27.30
N ASN A 461 3.71 27.69 -26.64
CA ASN A 461 4.31 27.87 -25.31
C ASN A 461 3.43 27.21 -24.25
N CYS A 462 2.11 27.32 -24.37
CA CYS A 462 1.16 26.59 -23.53
C CYS A 462 1.40 25.07 -23.63
N VAL A 463 1.44 24.56 -24.85
CA VAL A 463 1.66 23.13 -25.09
C VAL A 463 3.02 22.68 -24.58
N TRP A 464 4.06 23.48 -24.82
CA TRP A 464 5.41 23.20 -24.36
C TRP A 464 5.44 23.04 -22.84
N LYS A 465 4.86 24.01 -22.14
CA LYS A 465 4.72 23.99 -20.70
C LYS A 465 3.90 22.79 -20.21
N ALA A 466 2.79 22.46 -20.87
CA ALA A 466 1.97 21.29 -20.55
C ALA A 466 2.74 19.96 -20.72
N VAL A 467 3.56 19.83 -21.77
CA VAL A 467 4.42 18.66 -21.98
C VAL A 467 5.53 18.60 -20.93
N GLU A 468 6.15 19.72 -20.58
CA GLU A 468 7.19 19.77 -19.52
C GLU A 468 6.62 19.36 -18.16
N ILE A 469 5.43 19.86 -17.79
CA ILE A 469 4.74 19.46 -16.56
C ILE A 469 4.44 17.95 -16.60
N ALA A 470 3.92 17.45 -17.73
CA ALA A 470 3.63 16.03 -17.89
C ALA A 470 4.90 15.16 -17.74
N MET A 471 6.01 15.61 -18.33
CA MET A 471 7.32 14.95 -18.26
C MET A 471 7.94 15.02 -16.86
N ALA A 472 7.75 16.11 -16.12
CA ALA A 472 8.14 16.23 -14.71
C ALA A 472 7.32 15.27 -13.83
N CYS A 473 6.00 15.17 -14.08
CA CYS A 473 5.12 14.23 -13.39
C CYS A 473 5.53 12.77 -13.61
N VAL A 474 5.94 12.39 -14.82
CA VAL A 474 6.39 11.02 -15.14
C VAL A 474 7.87 10.80 -14.86
N SER A 475 8.52 11.69 -14.11
CA SER A 475 9.94 11.49 -13.75
C SER A 475 10.14 10.13 -13.11
N SER A 476 11.23 9.48 -13.49
CA SER A 476 11.67 8.23 -12.88
C SER A 476 12.00 8.40 -11.40
N SER A 477 12.30 9.63 -10.93
CA SER A 477 12.44 9.98 -9.51
C SER A 477 11.14 10.55 -8.95
N SER A 478 10.69 10.10 -7.77
CA SER A 478 9.44 10.55 -7.14
C SER A 478 9.59 11.95 -6.53
N ILE A 479 10.81 12.32 -6.12
CA ILE A 479 11.13 13.62 -5.54
C ILE A 479 11.11 14.72 -6.60
N GLN A 480 11.53 14.39 -7.83
CA GLN A 480 11.48 15.31 -8.97
C GLN A 480 10.06 15.53 -9.50
N ARG A 481 9.10 14.69 -9.08
CA ARG A 481 7.71 14.89 -9.46
C ARG A 481 7.17 16.06 -8.63
N PRO A 482 6.49 17.03 -9.25
CA PRO A 482 5.82 18.10 -8.52
C PRO A 482 4.75 17.54 -7.57
N THR A 483 4.26 18.35 -6.66
CA THR A 483 3.01 18.10 -5.94
C THR A 483 1.83 18.30 -6.88
N MET A 484 0.69 17.64 -6.64
CA MET A 484 -0.50 17.88 -7.46
C MET A 484 -0.97 19.35 -7.40
N SER A 485 -0.73 20.03 -6.28
CA SER A 485 -1.00 21.47 -6.14
C SER A 485 -0.17 22.31 -7.13
N GLU A 486 1.13 22.05 -7.23
CA GLU A 486 2.02 22.70 -8.21
C GLU A 486 1.57 22.39 -9.64
N VAL A 487 1.25 21.12 -9.94
CA VAL A 487 0.73 20.72 -11.26
C VAL A 487 -0.53 21.52 -11.63
N VAL A 488 -1.46 21.68 -10.68
CA VAL A 488 -2.70 22.44 -10.90
C VAL A 488 -2.41 23.93 -11.14
N VAL A 489 -1.47 24.53 -10.39
CA VAL A 489 -1.05 25.92 -10.60
C VAL A 489 -0.48 26.10 -12.00
N GLU A 490 0.47 25.26 -12.39
CA GLU A 490 1.14 25.35 -13.69
C GLU A 490 0.19 25.11 -14.87
N LEU A 491 -0.79 24.20 -14.73
CA LEU A 491 -1.84 23.99 -15.73
C LEU A 491 -2.83 25.15 -15.82
N LYS A 492 -3.11 25.86 -14.72
CA LYS A 492 -3.90 27.09 -14.75
C LYS A 492 -3.18 28.20 -15.51
N GLU A 493 -1.87 28.33 -15.33
CA GLU A 493 -1.08 29.28 -16.12
C GLU A 493 -1.08 28.95 -17.61
N CYS A 494 -1.01 27.65 -17.98
CA CYS A 494 -1.16 27.22 -19.37
C CYS A 494 -2.52 27.66 -19.95
N LEU A 495 -3.59 27.52 -19.16
CA LEU A 495 -4.93 27.99 -19.54
C LEU A 495 -4.98 29.52 -19.74
N ASP A 496 -4.34 30.28 -18.86
CA ASP A 496 -4.31 31.74 -18.97
C ASP A 496 -3.57 32.20 -20.23
N ILE A 497 -2.47 31.52 -20.60
CA ILE A 497 -1.72 31.77 -21.85
C ILE A 497 -2.63 31.56 -23.08
N GLU A 498 -3.36 30.44 -23.13
CA GLU A 498 -4.32 30.16 -24.21
C GLU A 498 -5.43 31.19 -24.30
N MET A 499 -5.96 31.61 -23.15
CA MET A 499 -7.03 32.62 -23.08
C MET A 499 -6.52 34.00 -23.52
N ALA A 500 -5.28 34.37 -23.19
CA ALA A 500 -4.64 35.60 -23.65
C ALA A 500 -4.36 35.58 -25.17
N GLY A 501 -3.92 34.45 -25.72
CA GLY A 501 -3.69 34.26 -27.15
C GLY A 501 -4.96 34.39 -28.01
N ARG A 502 -6.11 33.94 -27.48
CA ARG A 502 -7.43 34.12 -28.12
C ARG A 502 -7.89 35.58 -28.15
N ASN A 503 -7.59 36.35 -27.10
CA ASN A 503 -7.95 37.77 -27.06
C ASN A 503 -7.12 38.61 -28.05
N ASN A 504 -5.84 38.28 -28.26
CA ASN A 504 -4.98 38.98 -29.23
C ASN A 504 -5.26 38.62 -30.70
N SER A 505 -5.81 37.44 -30.97
CA SER A 505 -6.21 37.03 -32.33
C SER A 505 -7.57 37.60 -32.76
N ILE A 506 -8.40 38.03 -31.82
CA ILE A 506 -9.64 38.78 -32.10
C ILE A 506 -9.32 40.24 -32.50
N VAL A 507 -8.28 40.86 -31.94
CA VAL A 507 -7.93 42.27 -32.22
C VAL A 507 -7.31 42.50 -33.61
N LYS A 508 -6.79 41.46 -34.28
CA LYS A 508 -6.15 41.60 -35.60
C LYS A 508 -7.08 41.42 -36.81
N ASN A 509 -8.33 41.01 -36.62
CA ASN A 509 -9.26 40.74 -37.72
C ASN A 509 -10.35 41.82 -37.95
N ASP A 510 -10.41 42.87 -37.12
CA ASP A 510 -11.44 43.92 -37.22
C ASP A 510 -10.90 45.27 -37.71
N SER A 511 -10.03 45.25 -38.72
CA SER A 511 -9.75 46.44 -39.54
C SER A 511 -10.50 46.35 -40.86
N GLU A 512 -11.83 46.33 -40.83
CA GLU A 512 -12.73 46.89 -41.85
C GLU A 512 -14.21 46.73 -41.44
N ASN A 513 -14.92 47.86 -41.39
CA ASN A 513 -16.38 48.04 -41.27
C ASN A 513 -17.06 47.98 -39.88
N THR A 514 -17.04 49.15 -39.22
CA THR A 514 -18.17 49.86 -38.60
C THR A 514 -19.23 49.07 -37.78
N ALA A 515 -19.09 49.24 -36.46
CA ALA A 515 -20.11 49.68 -35.48
C ALA A 515 -21.24 48.73 -35.03
N SER A 516 -21.07 48.17 -33.83
CA SER A 516 -22.00 48.44 -32.71
C SER A 516 -21.27 48.29 -31.37
N SER A 517 -20.97 49.42 -30.75
CA SER A 517 -20.41 49.55 -29.42
C SER A 517 -21.49 49.37 -28.35
N ILE A 518 -21.21 48.60 -27.31
CA ILE A 518 -21.78 48.82 -25.97
C ILE A 518 -20.58 49.04 -25.04
N GLU A 519 -20.30 50.31 -24.75
CA GLU A 519 -19.45 50.72 -23.64
C GLU A 519 -20.23 50.59 -22.32
N MET A 520 -19.54 50.19 -21.26
CA MET A 520 -19.87 50.64 -19.92
C MET A 520 -18.57 51.10 -19.24
N MET A 521 -18.41 52.42 -19.23
CA MET A 521 -17.34 53.17 -18.60
C MET A 521 -17.46 53.13 -17.08
N ILE A 522 -16.31 53.02 -16.42
CA ILE A 522 -16.08 53.39 -15.02
C ILE A 522 -15.78 54.88 -14.97
N THR A 523 -16.42 55.63 -14.06
CA THR A 523 -15.87 56.88 -13.51
C THR A 523 -16.30 57.05 -12.05
N ASP A 524 -15.30 57.14 -11.18
CA ASP A 524 -15.36 57.53 -9.77
C ASP A 524 -15.52 59.06 -9.57
N ILE A 525 -15.63 59.46 -8.27
CA ILE A 525 -15.31 60.77 -7.63
C ILE A 525 -16.52 61.75 -7.51
N GLU A 526 -16.92 62.34 -6.35
CA GLU A 526 -16.40 62.48 -4.96
C GLU A 526 -17.45 63.17 -4.02
N THR A 527 -17.32 62.96 -2.68
CA THR A 527 -17.57 63.83 -1.46
C THR A 527 -18.71 64.89 -1.37
N SER A 528 -19.28 65.33 -0.22
CA SER A 528 -19.17 65.17 1.26
C SER A 528 -20.30 65.97 1.98
N LEU A 529 -20.59 65.66 3.26
CA LEU A 529 -20.85 66.56 4.44
C LEU A 529 -21.84 65.96 5.48
N GLY A 530 -21.45 66.00 6.78
CA GLY A 530 -22.07 65.35 7.97
C GLY A 530 -23.27 66.07 8.63
N PRO A 531 -23.50 66.10 9.98
CA PRO A 531 -22.57 65.77 11.11
C PRO A 531 -23.17 65.12 12.42
N LYS A 532 -22.28 64.97 13.45
CA LYS A 532 -22.44 64.90 14.96
C LYS A 532 -22.89 63.57 15.62
N GLN A 533 -22.49 63.13 16.84
CA GLN A 533 -21.44 63.36 17.89
C GLN A 533 -21.78 62.35 19.05
N VAL A 534 -20.88 61.61 19.74
CA VAL A 534 -20.31 61.85 21.12
C VAL A 534 -19.74 60.50 21.69
N ASP A 535 -18.52 60.55 22.29
CA ASP A 535 -17.81 59.82 23.40
C ASP A 535 -17.96 58.28 23.64
N GLU A 536 -17.06 57.49 24.25
CA GLU A 536 -15.73 57.56 24.92
C GLU A 536 -15.24 56.09 25.11
N GLY A 537 -13.93 55.83 25.30
CA GLY A 537 -13.45 54.62 26.02
C GLY A 537 -12.38 53.73 25.35
N GLU A 538 -11.28 53.53 26.09
CA GLU A 538 -9.98 52.92 25.75
C GLU A 538 -9.95 51.37 25.65
N GLY A 539 -8.95 50.81 24.94
CA GLY A 539 -8.19 49.63 25.43
C GLY A 539 -8.02 48.38 24.54
N VAL A 540 -6.85 48.30 23.86
CA VAL A 540 -5.99 47.09 23.61
C VAL A 540 -6.45 46.05 22.53
N PRO A 541 -5.52 45.51 21.68
CA PRO A 541 -5.84 45.12 20.30
C PRO A 541 -6.28 43.66 20.10
N SER A 542 -7.10 43.50 19.07
CA SER A 542 -7.79 42.29 18.64
C SER A 542 -7.11 41.55 17.49
N GLU A 543 -7.41 40.25 17.46
CA GLU A 543 -7.25 39.28 16.38
C GLU A 543 -7.61 39.81 14.99
N SER A 544 -6.78 39.53 13.98
CA SER A 544 -7.13 39.69 12.58
C SER A 544 -7.84 38.44 12.05
N LYS A 545 -9.16 38.55 11.92
CA LYS A 545 -9.99 37.72 11.04
C LYS A 545 -9.67 38.06 9.59
N ALA A 546 -9.13 37.10 8.83
CA ALA A 546 -9.08 37.18 7.36
C ALA A 546 -10.48 36.88 6.78
N GLY A 547 -10.88 37.72 5.82
CA GLY A 547 -12.19 37.72 5.19
C GLY A 547 -12.46 36.48 4.33
N LYS A 548 -13.72 36.09 4.33
CA LYS A 548 -14.33 35.19 3.36
C LYS A 548 -14.46 35.93 2.02
N ASP A 549 -13.73 35.50 1.01
CA ASP A 549 -14.12 35.70 -0.38
C ASP A 549 -14.73 34.41 -0.92
N VAL A 550 -16.03 34.49 -1.20
CA VAL A 550 -16.86 33.48 -1.82
C VAL A 550 -16.63 33.56 -3.33
N ILE A 551 -16.00 32.54 -3.93
CA ILE A 551 -15.83 32.45 -5.38
C ILE A 551 -17.03 31.71 -6.01
N ASP A 552 -17.64 32.37 -7.00
CA ASP A 552 -18.86 32.01 -7.73
C ASP A 552 -18.66 30.78 -8.66
N PHE A 553 -19.69 29.91 -8.70
CA PHE A 553 -19.74 28.58 -9.31
C PHE A 553 -19.78 28.55 -10.87
N LYS A 554 -19.13 29.51 -11.54
CA LYS A 554 -19.04 29.58 -13.00
C LYS A 554 -17.71 29.12 -13.61
N GLU A 555 -16.65 28.97 -12.82
CA GLU A 555 -15.31 28.65 -13.36
C GLU A 555 -15.03 27.16 -13.62
N VAL A 556 -15.71 26.24 -12.93
CA VAL A 556 -15.51 24.79 -13.13
C VAL A 556 -16.03 24.28 -14.49
N LYS A 557 -16.90 25.05 -15.17
CA LYS A 557 -17.33 24.75 -16.55
C LYS A 557 -16.30 25.14 -17.63
N ARG A 558 -15.17 25.77 -17.28
CA ARG A 558 -14.16 26.19 -18.26
C ARG A 558 -13.14 25.11 -18.62
N ILE A 559 -12.89 24.12 -17.75
CA ILE A 559 -11.96 23.01 -18.05
C ILE A 559 -12.54 22.08 -19.14
N ASP A 560 -13.84 21.84 -19.13
CA ASP A 560 -14.55 21.15 -20.23
C ASP A 560 -14.43 21.90 -21.58
N HIS A 561 -14.26 23.22 -21.55
CA HIS A 561 -14.17 24.06 -22.75
C HIS A 561 -12.81 23.97 -23.45
N ILE A 562 -11.75 23.64 -22.71
CA ILE A 562 -10.41 23.35 -23.22
C ILE A 562 -10.44 22.00 -23.97
N LEU A 563 -11.00 20.97 -23.33
CA LEU A 563 -11.17 19.63 -23.92
C LEU A 563 -12.08 19.65 -25.16
N ALA A 564 -13.13 20.49 -25.16
CA ALA A 564 -14.05 20.64 -26.29
C ALA A 564 -13.55 21.57 -27.41
N SER A 565 -12.55 22.44 -27.16
CA SER A 565 -11.90 23.26 -28.20
C SER A 565 -10.94 22.44 -29.06
N LEU A 566 -10.30 21.44 -28.46
CA LEU A 566 -9.26 20.62 -29.08
C LEU A 566 -9.80 19.63 -30.14
N GLN A 567 -11.12 19.37 -30.21
CA GLN A 567 -11.69 18.32 -31.09
C GLN A 567 -12.48 18.80 -32.33
N ARG A 568 -12.52 20.10 -32.65
CA ARG A 568 -13.34 20.58 -33.78
C ARG A 568 -12.51 21.25 -34.88
N LYS A 569 -12.03 20.44 -35.83
CA LYS A 569 -12.11 20.62 -37.30
C LYS A 569 -10.98 19.84 -38.02
N LEU A 570 -11.30 18.72 -38.65
CA LEU A 570 -10.41 18.08 -39.64
C LEU A 570 -11.21 17.57 -40.85
N PRO A 571 -10.83 17.94 -42.08
CA PRO A 571 -10.97 17.11 -43.27
C PRO A 571 -9.72 16.21 -43.44
N PRO A 572 -9.79 15.08 -44.17
CA PRO A 572 -8.66 14.17 -44.35
C PRO A 572 -7.77 14.62 -45.52
N ALA A 573 -6.45 14.44 -45.42
CA ALA A 573 -5.49 14.82 -46.48
C ALA A 573 -4.28 13.83 -46.53
N PRO A 574 -3.59 13.72 -47.69
CA PRO A 574 -3.01 12.47 -48.25
C PRO A 574 -1.50 12.24 -47.96
N PRO A 575 -0.89 11.13 -48.42
CA PRO A 575 0.47 10.71 -48.01
C PRO A 575 1.60 11.48 -48.74
N PRO A 576 2.82 11.48 -48.17
CA PRO A 576 3.91 12.37 -48.58
C PRO A 576 4.92 11.73 -49.55
N PRO A 577 5.69 12.54 -50.31
CA PRO A 577 6.95 12.14 -50.93
C PRO A 577 8.20 12.72 -50.19
N PRO A 578 9.42 12.23 -50.51
CA PRO A 578 10.55 12.15 -49.57
C PRO A 578 11.58 13.29 -49.67
N PHE A 579 12.47 13.30 -48.66
CA PHE A 579 13.56 14.26 -48.38
C PHE A 579 14.77 14.21 -49.34
N PRO A 580 15.60 15.28 -49.32
CA PRO A 580 17.05 15.05 -49.24
C PRO A 580 17.87 16.05 -48.37
N ASP A 581 18.83 15.46 -47.62
CA ASP A 581 20.21 15.79 -47.20
C ASP A 581 20.84 17.20 -47.14
N GLY A 582 21.60 17.44 -46.06
CA GLY A 582 23.02 17.84 -46.15
C GLY A 582 23.56 19.01 -45.28
N TYR A 583 24.79 18.81 -44.74
CA TYR A 583 25.80 19.77 -44.20
C TYR A 583 25.62 20.27 -42.74
N VAL A 584 26.52 20.15 -41.73
CA VAL A 584 28.00 20.10 -41.44
C VAL A 584 28.51 21.39 -40.74
N LEU A 585 29.20 21.16 -39.60
CA LEU A 585 29.79 22.03 -38.54
C LEU A 585 30.88 23.04 -38.99
N PRO A 586 31.26 24.05 -38.16
CA PRO A 586 32.47 23.96 -37.26
C PRO A 586 32.33 24.71 -35.89
N THR A 587 32.82 24.19 -34.74
CA THR A 587 34.11 24.46 -33.99
C THR A 587 34.46 25.96 -33.79
N THR A 588 34.92 26.52 -32.66
CA THR A 588 35.99 26.15 -31.70
C THR A 588 36.00 27.10 -30.45
N GLU A 589 36.56 26.58 -29.34
CA GLU A 589 37.52 27.20 -28.37
C GLU A 589 37.14 28.23 -27.28
N ALA A 590 37.94 28.13 -26.21
CA ALA A 590 37.77 28.59 -24.84
C ALA A 590 38.78 29.69 -24.49
N GLU A 591 38.58 30.43 -23.38
CA GLU A 591 39.69 30.92 -22.54
C GLU A 591 39.26 31.40 -21.14
N LYS A 592 40.15 31.17 -20.18
CA LYS A 592 40.12 31.50 -18.74
C LYS A 592 40.70 32.89 -18.47
N VAL A 593 40.30 33.55 -17.37
CA VAL A 593 41.17 34.46 -16.59
C VAL A 593 40.83 34.45 -15.08
N THR A 594 41.89 34.33 -14.26
CA THR A 594 42.07 34.47 -12.79
C THR A 594 41.98 35.94 -12.32
N GLY A 595 41.53 36.38 -11.14
CA GLY A 595 41.83 36.04 -9.74
C GLY A 595 41.93 37.38 -8.94
N PHE A 596 41.70 37.39 -7.62
CA PHE A 596 42.35 38.27 -6.59
C PHE A 596 41.77 37.96 -5.19
N GLU A 597 42.68 37.75 -4.23
CA GLU A 597 42.48 37.44 -2.81
C GLU A 597 42.51 38.71 -1.94
N GLU A 598 41.97 38.64 -0.71
CA GLU A 598 42.73 38.96 0.51
C GLU A 598 42.06 38.37 1.79
N GLU A 599 42.91 37.82 2.66
CA GLU A 599 42.65 37.03 3.87
C GLU A 599 42.40 37.88 5.13
N GLU A 600 41.82 37.26 6.19
CA GLU A 600 42.31 37.41 7.57
C GLU A 600 42.17 36.09 8.38
N LYS A 601 43.25 35.71 9.08
CA LYS A 601 43.55 34.39 9.70
C LYS A 601 43.32 34.31 11.23
N LYS A 602 43.11 33.07 11.74
CA LYS A 602 43.95 32.32 12.75
C LYS A 602 43.24 31.01 13.21
N ILE A 603 43.70 29.78 12.83
CA ILE A 603 44.75 28.86 13.37
C ILE A 603 44.33 28.16 14.71
N PRO A 604 44.59 26.84 15.02
CA PRO A 604 45.54 25.85 14.42
C PRO A 604 45.02 24.39 14.22
N VAL A 605 45.78 23.54 13.51
CA VAL A 605 46.53 22.33 13.97
C VAL A 605 47.14 21.65 12.73
N ASP A 606 48.34 21.08 12.89
CA ASP A 606 49.36 20.81 11.88
C ASP A 606 49.16 19.47 11.14
N GLU A 607 48.59 19.52 9.93
CA GLU A 607 48.66 18.46 8.91
C GLU A 607 49.56 18.96 7.78
N LYS A 608 50.83 18.53 7.78
CA LYS A 608 51.72 18.73 6.64
C LYS A 608 52.46 17.44 6.34
N GLU A 609 51.92 16.70 5.37
CA GLU A 609 52.62 16.46 4.12
C GLU A 609 51.63 15.90 3.08
N LEU A 610 51.72 16.44 1.84
CA LEU A 610 50.86 16.22 0.65
C LEU A 610 49.63 17.14 0.51
N GLY A 611 49.89 18.41 0.25
CA GLY A 611 48.90 19.33 -0.31
C GLY A 611 49.01 19.42 -1.84
N LEU A 612 47.87 19.58 -2.51
CA LEU A 612 47.64 20.63 -3.52
C LEU A 612 46.17 21.09 -3.43
N ASP A 613 46.00 22.41 -3.41
CA ASP A 613 44.74 23.16 -3.20
C ASP A 613 43.63 22.85 -4.22
N GLY A 614 42.41 22.67 -3.71
CA GLY A 614 41.19 22.45 -4.50
C GLY A 614 40.26 21.33 -4.01
N GLY A 615 40.58 20.70 -2.87
CA GLY A 615 39.91 19.49 -2.38
C GLY A 615 38.41 19.61 -2.07
N PHE A 616 37.73 18.48 -2.16
CA PHE A 616 36.31 18.28 -1.88
C PHE A 616 35.85 18.94 -0.58
N VAL A 617 34.92 19.90 -0.70
CA VAL A 617 34.26 20.59 0.41
C VAL A 617 33.15 19.69 0.94
N VAL A 618 33.31 19.22 2.18
CA VAL A 618 32.33 18.36 2.85
C VAL A 618 31.02 19.15 3.06
N PRO A 619 29.86 18.66 2.58
CA PRO A 619 28.58 19.31 2.83
C PRO A 619 28.24 19.29 4.33
N GLN A 620 27.61 20.36 4.85
CA GLN A 620 27.20 20.43 6.26
C GLN A 620 26.04 19.48 6.59
N THR A 621 25.25 19.08 5.58
CA THR A 621 24.07 18.22 5.72
C THR A 621 23.91 17.28 4.52
N ASN A 622 23.25 16.13 4.74
CA ASN A 622 22.94 15.13 3.71
C ASN A 622 21.84 15.60 2.76
N SER A 623 21.46 14.74 1.80
CA SER A 623 20.41 15.02 0.81
C SER A 623 19.03 15.34 1.41
N PHE A 624 18.82 15.00 2.70
CA PHE A 624 17.60 15.26 3.49
C PHE A 624 17.73 16.45 4.45
N GLY A 625 18.86 17.16 4.46
CA GLY A 625 19.09 18.31 5.34
C GLY A 625 19.45 17.93 6.79
N GLN A 626 19.85 16.68 7.04
CA GLN A 626 20.27 16.15 8.33
C GLN A 626 21.78 15.93 8.40
N THR A 627 22.31 15.67 9.60
CA THR A 627 23.68 15.21 9.80
C THR A 627 23.89 13.84 9.17
N PHE A 628 24.98 13.66 8.41
CA PHE A 628 25.31 12.37 7.79
C PHE A 628 25.43 11.26 8.83
N ARG A 629 24.87 10.09 8.54
CA ARG A 629 24.90 8.90 9.43
C ARG A 629 24.37 9.18 10.84
N ASP A 630 23.32 9.97 10.95
CA ASP A 630 22.62 10.18 12.22
C ASP A 630 21.59 9.08 12.45
N TYR A 631 21.95 8.08 13.25
CA TYR A 631 21.08 6.96 13.62
C TYR A 631 20.12 7.32 14.78
N ASP A 632 20.30 8.48 15.41
CA ASP A 632 19.57 8.92 16.61
C ASP A 632 18.60 10.09 16.33
N ALA A 633 18.75 10.81 15.22
CA ALA A 633 17.78 11.83 14.77
C ALA A 633 16.45 11.19 14.38
N GLY A 634 15.34 11.71 14.95
CA GLY A 634 13.98 11.20 14.78
C GLY A 634 13.37 11.40 13.38
N GLY A 635 14.02 10.89 12.34
CA GLY A 635 13.55 10.87 10.96
C GLY A 635 12.67 9.66 10.63
N GLU A 636 11.84 9.76 9.59
CA GLU A 636 10.85 8.73 9.19
C GLU A 636 11.46 7.37 8.79
N ARG A 637 12.77 7.32 8.48
CA ARG A 637 13.51 6.09 8.11
C ARG A 637 14.10 5.33 9.31
N GLN A 638 14.22 5.96 10.47
CA GLN A 638 14.93 5.42 11.63
C GLN A 638 14.40 4.03 12.09
N PRO A 639 13.07 3.79 12.19
CA PRO A 639 12.58 2.48 12.63
C PRO A 639 12.91 1.35 11.65
N GLY A 640 13.07 1.68 10.36
CA GLY A 640 13.46 0.73 9.32
C GLY A 640 14.93 0.35 9.42
N VAL A 641 15.81 1.35 9.54
CA VAL A 641 17.27 1.17 9.66
C VAL A 641 17.63 0.43 10.95
N GLU A 642 16.97 0.75 12.07
CA GLU A 642 17.23 0.04 13.33
C GLU A 642 16.80 -1.44 13.26
N ASN A 643 15.62 -1.73 12.71
CA ASN A 643 15.19 -3.12 12.54
C ASN A 643 16.05 -3.88 11.52
N PHE A 644 16.55 -3.21 10.49
CA PHE A 644 17.53 -3.76 9.55
C PHE A 644 18.78 -4.25 10.30
N TYR A 645 19.44 -3.36 11.05
CA TYR A 645 20.66 -3.71 11.78
C TYR A 645 20.42 -4.73 12.88
N ARG A 646 19.25 -4.73 13.52
CA ARG A 646 18.86 -5.80 14.45
C ARG A 646 18.89 -7.17 13.76
N ILE A 647 18.25 -7.32 12.59
CA ILE A 647 18.21 -8.61 11.89
C ILE A 647 19.60 -8.99 11.36
N ASN A 648 20.36 -8.03 10.83
CA ASN A 648 21.74 -8.23 10.39
C ASN A 648 22.60 -8.79 11.54
N HIS A 649 22.65 -8.10 12.69
CA HIS A 649 23.50 -8.50 13.81
C HIS A 649 23.09 -9.83 14.41
N ILE A 650 21.81 -10.19 14.42
CA ILE A 650 21.35 -11.50 14.92
C ILE A 650 21.73 -12.63 13.97
N SER A 651 21.68 -12.39 12.66
CA SER A 651 21.72 -13.44 11.64
C SER A 651 23.12 -13.67 11.06
N GLN A 652 24.02 -12.70 11.13
CA GLN A 652 25.41 -12.80 10.68
C GLN A 652 26.26 -13.60 11.70
N THR A 653 26.23 -14.93 11.59
CA THR A 653 27.08 -15.83 12.36
C THR A 653 28.29 -16.31 11.56
N TYR A 654 29.33 -16.80 12.23
CA TYR A 654 30.51 -17.38 11.61
C TYR A 654 30.16 -18.49 10.62
N ASP A 655 29.24 -19.38 11.00
CA ASP A 655 28.77 -20.47 10.14
C ASP A 655 27.94 -19.98 8.95
N PHE A 656 27.13 -18.94 9.13
CA PHE A 656 26.40 -18.31 8.03
C PHE A 656 27.38 -17.74 7.00
N VAL A 657 28.30 -16.88 7.44
CA VAL A 657 29.29 -16.23 6.57
C VAL A 657 30.13 -17.26 5.83
N LYS A 658 30.58 -18.31 6.53
CA LYS A 658 31.36 -19.39 5.91
C LYS A 658 30.59 -20.06 4.76
N ARG A 659 29.32 -20.41 4.97
CA ARG A 659 28.47 -21.00 3.91
C ARG A 659 28.25 -20.06 2.74
N MET A 660 27.97 -18.79 3.02
CA MET A 660 27.77 -17.78 1.97
C MET A 660 29.02 -17.63 1.12
N ARG A 661 30.19 -17.51 1.74
CA ARG A 661 31.47 -17.43 1.04
C ARG A 661 31.75 -18.68 0.20
N GLU A 662 31.47 -19.88 0.72
CA GLU A 662 31.60 -21.14 -0.04
C GLU A 662 30.65 -21.23 -1.24
N GLU A 663 29.43 -20.70 -1.11
CA GLU A 663 28.44 -20.71 -2.18
C GLU A 663 28.79 -19.70 -3.27
N TYR A 664 29.11 -18.47 -2.89
CA TYR A 664 29.24 -17.34 -3.80
C TYR A 664 30.66 -17.15 -4.36
N ALA A 665 31.70 -17.73 -3.76
CA ALA A 665 33.03 -17.76 -4.37
C ALA A 665 33.09 -18.58 -5.68
N LYS A 666 32.04 -19.33 -6.01
CA LYS A 666 31.96 -20.10 -7.27
C LYS A 666 31.76 -19.22 -8.50
N LEU A 667 31.22 -18.01 -8.33
CA LEU A 667 30.93 -17.04 -9.38
C LEU A 667 30.30 -17.65 -10.63
N ASN A 668 29.22 -18.41 -10.43
CA ASN A 668 28.58 -19.20 -11.47
C ASN A 668 27.12 -18.78 -11.71
N ARG A 669 26.77 -17.54 -11.36
CA ARG A 669 25.41 -17.01 -11.47
C ARG A 669 25.20 -16.39 -12.84
N VAL A 670 26.03 -15.40 -13.20
CA VAL A 670 25.86 -14.59 -14.42
C VAL A 670 27.22 -14.23 -15.01
N GLU A 671 27.31 -14.16 -16.33
CA GLU A 671 28.48 -13.60 -17.01
C GLU A 671 28.11 -12.25 -17.65
N MET A 672 28.71 -11.16 -17.14
CA MET A 672 28.43 -9.79 -17.61
C MET A 672 29.60 -8.85 -17.36
N SER A 673 29.63 -7.73 -18.07
CA SER A 673 30.61 -6.66 -17.90
C SER A 673 30.29 -5.83 -16.65
N ILE A 674 31.29 -5.08 -16.18
CA ILE A 674 31.11 -4.12 -15.07
C ILE A 674 30.04 -3.08 -15.41
N TRP A 675 30.02 -2.59 -16.65
CA TRP A 675 29.05 -1.54 -17.02
C TRP A 675 27.61 -2.07 -17.10
N GLU A 676 27.40 -3.29 -17.60
CA GLU A 676 26.08 -3.95 -17.53
C GLU A 676 25.64 -4.14 -16.07
N CYS A 677 26.57 -4.44 -15.16
CA CYS A 677 26.29 -4.52 -13.73
C CYS A 677 25.82 -3.16 -13.15
N CYS A 678 26.52 -2.07 -13.47
CA CYS A 678 26.11 -0.71 -13.10
C CYS A 678 24.69 -0.40 -13.59
N GLU A 679 24.36 -0.77 -14.83
CA GLU A 679 23.03 -0.56 -15.42
C GLU A 679 21.94 -1.43 -14.74
N LEU A 680 22.27 -2.65 -14.32
CA LEU A 680 21.35 -3.52 -13.59
C LEU A 680 21.01 -3.00 -12.19
N LEU A 681 21.98 -2.39 -11.50
CA LEU A 681 21.81 -1.85 -10.16
C LEU A 681 20.95 -0.57 -10.10
N ASN A 682 20.62 0.04 -11.24
CA ASN A 682 19.60 1.09 -11.31
C ASN A 682 18.21 0.65 -10.83
N ASN A 683 18.00 -0.65 -10.62
CA ASN A 683 16.75 -1.22 -10.12
C ASN A 683 16.78 -1.53 -8.61
N VAL A 684 17.84 -1.18 -7.89
CA VAL A 684 18.08 -1.52 -6.47
C VAL A 684 18.12 -0.24 -5.62
N VAL A 685 17.48 -0.26 -4.45
CA VAL A 685 17.52 0.82 -3.43
C VAL A 685 18.02 0.22 -2.12
N ASP A 686 19.06 0.82 -1.52
CA ASP A 686 19.69 0.38 -0.28
C ASP A 686 18.87 0.78 0.96
N GLU A 687 18.36 -0.21 1.71
CA GLU A 687 17.55 0.03 2.92
C GLU A 687 18.38 0.33 4.18
N SER A 688 19.71 0.16 4.13
CA SER A 688 20.62 0.45 5.26
C SER A 688 21.12 1.89 5.28
N ASP A 689 20.97 2.61 4.15
CA ASP A 689 21.47 3.96 3.97
C ASP A 689 20.46 5.01 4.48
N PRO A 690 20.77 5.77 5.55
CA PRO A 690 19.93 6.86 6.00
C PRO A 690 19.98 8.10 5.06
N ASP A 691 20.94 8.15 4.12
CA ASP A 691 21.34 9.36 3.41
C ASP A 691 20.94 9.38 1.91
N LEU A 692 20.38 8.29 1.33
CA LEU A 692 20.13 8.19 -0.13
C LEU A 692 18.74 7.62 -0.54
N ASP A 693 18.18 8.16 -1.63
CA ASP A 693 16.93 7.71 -2.31
C ASP A 693 17.08 7.65 -3.86
N GLU A 694 18.32 7.63 -4.36
CA GLU A 694 18.68 7.77 -5.78
C GLU A 694 19.02 6.42 -6.46
N PRO A 695 18.99 6.34 -7.82
CA PRO A 695 19.46 5.15 -8.53
C PRO A 695 20.94 4.88 -8.23
N GLN A 696 21.28 3.63 -7.95
CA GLN A 696 22.63 3.24 -7.52
C GLN A 696 23.75 3.72 -8.45
N ILE A 697 23.54 3.81 -9.78
CA ILE A 697 24.58 4.30 -10.70
C ILE A 697 24.98 5.76 -10.46
N GLU A 698 24.06 6.60 -9.99
CA GLU A 698 24.36 8.01 -9.69
C GLU A 698 25.29 8.10 -8.48
N HIS A 699 25.05 7.29 -7.44
CA HIS A 699 25.96 7.20 -6.29
C HIS A 699 27.37 6.74 -6.70
N LEU A 700 27.46 5.69 -7.52
CA LEU A 700 28.73 5.19 -8.04
C LEU A 700 29.49 6.26 -8.83
N LEU A 701 28.80 6.99 -9.70
CA LEU A 701 29.40 8.04 -10.54
C LEU A 701 29.71 9.31 -9.74
N GLN A 702 28.90 9.70 -8.76
CA GLN A 702 29.18 10.80 -7.85
C GLN A 702 30.45 10.55 -7.06
N THR A 703 30.58 9.34 -6.50
CA THR A 703 31.79 8.91 -5.79
C THR A 703 33.00 8.95 -6.73
N ALA A 704 32.88 8.32 -7.91
CA ALA A 704 33.99 8.24 -8.86
C ALA A 704 34.43 9.60 -9.41
N GLU A 705 33.49 10.48 -9.77
CA GLU A 705 33.80 11.82 -10.31
C GLU A 705 34.33 12.76 -9.22
N ALA A 706 33.87 12.63 -7.97
CA ALA A 706 34.42 13.40 -6.85
C ALA A 706 35.87 12.99 -6.56
N ILE A 707 36.18 11.70 -6.57
CA ILE A 707 37.56 11.19 -6.47
C ILE A 707 38.38 11.70 -7.65
N ARG A 708 37.85 11.58 -8.88
CA ARG A 708 38.56 11.98 -10.11
C ARG A 708 38.94 13.45 -10.13
N LYS A 709 38.11 14.31 -9.52
CA LYS A 709 38.38 15.73 -9.40
C LYS A 709 39.59 16.01 -8.49
N ASP A 710 39.69 15.30 -7.37
CA ASP A 710 40.71 15.55 -6.35
C ASP A 710 42.01 14.74 -6.59
N TYR A 711 41.91 13.57 -7.21
CA TYR A 711 43.03 12.65 -7.47
C TYR A 711 43.18 12.32 -8.96
N PRO A 712 43.31 13.30 -9.86
CA PRO A 712 43.17 13.10 -11.31
C PRO A 712 44.16 12.10 -11.94
N ASN A 713 45.27 11.78 -11.25
CA ASN A 713 46.29 10.85 -11.71
C ASN A 713 46.09 9.41 -11.21
N GLU A 714 45.16 9.18 -10.26
CA GLU A 714 44.93 7.87 -9.65
C GLU A 714 43.72 7.16 -10.29
N ASP A 715 43.85 6.82 -11.58
CA ASP A 715 42.74 6.28 -12.37
C ASP A 715 42.15 4.97 -11.83
N TRP A 716 42.95 4.16 -11.13
CA TRP A 716 42.49 2.96 -10.42
C TRP A 716 41.53 3.32 -9.27
N LEU A 717 41.72 4.47 -8.61
CA LEU A 717 40.87 4.93 -7.51
C LEU A 717 39.54 5.47 -8.04
N HIS A 718 39.54 6.07 -9.23
CA HIS A 718 38.29 6.48 -9.90
C HIS A 718 37.44 5.26 -10.22
N LEU A 719 38.06 4.22 -10.78
CA LEU A 719 37.36 2.96 -11.06
C LEU A 719 36.90 2.29 -9.76
N THR A 720 37.70 2.33 -8.70
CA THR A 720 37.31 1.82 -7.38
C THR A 720 36.03 2.52 -6.89
N GLY A 721 35.94 3.85 -7.05
CA GLY A 721 34.71 4.63 -6.81
C GLY A 721 33.50 4.13 -7.61
N LEU A 722 33.69 3.80 -8.88
CA LEU A 722 32.59 3.30 -9.71
C LEU A 722 32.13 1.90 -9.30
N ILE A 723 33.01 1.05 -8.78
CA ILE A 723 32.71 -0.38 -8.63
C ILE A 723 32.50 -0.88 -7.20
N HIS A 724 32.81 -0.06 -6.18
CA HIS A 724 32.82 -0.48 -4.78
C HIS A 724 31.51 -1.18 -4.35
N ASP A 725 30.39 -0.66 -4.82
CA ASP A 725 29.05 -1.06 -4.42
C ASP A 725 28.41 -2.10 -5.35
N LEU A 726 29.13 -2.60 -6.37
CA LEU A 726 28.56 -3.51 -7.36
C LEU A 726 28.19 -4.88 -6.78
N GLY A 727 28.71 -5.23 -5.61
CA GLY A 727 28.31 -6.45 -4.91
C GLY A 727 26.84 -6.47 -4.49
N LYS A 728 26.15 -5.32 -4.51
CA LYS A 728 24.71 -5.20 -4.24
C LYS A 728 23.83 -5.98 -5.22
N VAL A 729 24.39 -6.49 -6.34
CA VAL A 729 23.65 -7.36 -7.28
C VAL A 729 23.12 -8.63 -6.65
N LEU A 730 23.67 -9.06 -5.50
CA LEU A 730 23.14 -10.16 -4.69
C LEU A 730 21.65 -10.02 -4.33
N LEU A 731 21.11 -8.79 -4.35
CA LEU A 731 19.68 -8.51 -4.14
C LEU A 731 18.79 -8.92 -5.32
N LEU A 732 19.39 -9.11 -6.51
CA LEU A 732 18.64 -9.43 -7.72
C LEU A 732 18.41 -10.96 -7.84
N PRO A 733 17.27 -11.39 -8.40
CA PRO A 733 16.94 -12.82 -8.56
C PRO A 733 18.01 -13.64 -9.26
N SER A 734 18.65 -13.07 -10.28
CA SER A 734 19.72 -13.74 -11.04
C SER A 734 20.96 -14.09 -10.20
N PHE A 735 21.12 -13.47 -9.03
CA PHE A 735 22.25 -13.65 -8.11
C PHE A 735 21.83 -14.28 -6.77
N GLY A 736 20.59 -14.77 -6.66
CA GLY A 736 20.10 -15.52 -5.51
C GLY A 736 19.12 -14.76 -4.61
N GLU A 737 18.81 -13.50 -4.91
CA GLU A 737 17.78 -12.71 -4.20
C GLU A 737 17.97 -12.69 -2.67
N LEU A 738 19.21 -12.42 -2.23
CA LEU A 738 19.50 -12.38 -0.81
C LEU A 738 18.73 -11.25 -0.12
N PRO A 739 18.32 -11.44 1.14
CA PRO A 739 17.69 -10.35 1.89
C PRO A 739 18.69 -9.21 2.11
N GLN A 740 18.19 -7.96 2.18
CA GLN A 740 19.05 -6.76 2.31
C GLN A 740 20.08 -6.87 3.44
N TRP A 741 19.70 -7.41 4.60
CA TRP A 741 20.61 -7.56 5.75
C TRP A 741 21.82 -8.47 5.47
N ALA A 742 21.75 -9.34 4.45
CA ALA A 742 22.84 -10.21 4.03
C ALA A 742 23.63 -9.64 2.84
N VAL A 743 23.38 -8.39 2.45
CA VAL A 743 24.03 -7.74 1.29
C VAL A 743 24.57 -6.35 1.64
N VAL A 744 23.78 -5.49 2.27
CA VAL A 744 24.14 -4.08 2.54
C VAL A 744 24.43 -3.85 4.03
N GLY A 745 24.82 -2.62 4.39
CA GLY A 745 25.07 -2.17 5.75
C GLY A 745 26.53 -2.30 6.21
N ASP A 746 26.83 -1.67 7.36
CA ASP A 746 28.14 -1.71 7.99
C ASP A 746 28.59 -3.16 8.28
N THR A 747 29.86 -3.46 7.95
CA THR A 747 30.45 -4.79 8.12
C THR A 747 31.27 -4.89 9.41
N PHE A 748 31.40 -6.11 9.92
CA PHE A 748 32.16 -6.42 11.14
C PHE A 748 32.77 -7.83 11.10
N PRO A 749 33.86 -8.11 11.83
CA PRO A 749 34.42 -9.45 11.93
C PRO A 749 33.47 -10.41 12.64
N VAL A 750 33.25 -11.60 12.07
CA VAL A 750 32.58 -12.72 12.74
C VAL A 750 33.64 -13.69 13.29
N GLY A 751 33.30 -14.48 14.31
CA GLY A 751 34.24 -15.46 14.88
C GLY A 751 35.23 -14.88 15.89
N CYS A 752 35.09 -13.61 16.28
CA CYS A 752 35.70 -12.97 17.44
C CYS A 752 34.70 -12.04 18.13
N ALA A 753 35.06 -11.48 19.29
CA ALA A 753 34.16 -10.60 20.04
C ALA A 753 33.70 -9.38 19.22
N PHE A 754 32.43 -9.01 19.36
CA PHE A 754 31.82 -7.83 18.73
C PHE A 754 32.12 -6.56 19.53
N ASP A 755 32.80 -5.61 18.91
CA ASP A 755 33.22 -4.33 19.50
C ASP A 755 32.04 -3.34 19.64
N GLU A 756 32.02 -2.57 20.72
CA GLU A 756 30.91 -1.65 21.04
C GLU A 756 30.76 -0.50 20.04
N SER A 757 31.79 -0.22 19.22
CA SER A 757 31.74 0.77 18.15
C SER A 757 30.86 0.37 16.95
N ILE A 758 30.47 -0.90 16.85
CA ILE A 758 29.56 -1.36 15.78
C ILE A 758 28.17 -0.72 16.03
N VAL A 759 27.59 -0.14 14.98
CA VAL A 759 26.27 0.50 15.03
C VAL A 759 25.24 -0.44 15.67
N HIS A 760 24.34 0.07 16.52
CA HIS A 760 23.34 -0.74 17.24
C HIS A 760 23.88 -2.04 17.90
N HIS A 761 25.08 -2.00 18.47
CA HIS A 761 25.76 -3.13 19.14
C HIS A 761 24.87 -3.94 20.11
N LYS A 762 23.92 -3.27 20.77
CA LYS A 762 22.95 -3.87 21.71
C LYS A 762 22.28 -5.16 21.20
N TYR A 763 22.09 -5.29 19.88
CA TYR A 763 21.43 -6.45 19.27
C TYR A 763 22.31 -7.70 19.14
N PHE A 764 23.64 -7.59 19.25
CA PHE A 764 24.51 -8.77 19.25
C PHE A 764 24.25 -9.69 20.43
N LYS A 765 23.63 -9.22 21.53
CA LYS A 765 23.23 -10.08 22.66
C LYS A 765 22.30 -11.22 22.24
N GLU A 766 21.58 -11.06 21.14
CA GLU A 766 20.68 -12.05 20.55
C GLU A 766 21.37 -12.94 19.49
N ASN A 767 22.60 -12.59 19.05
CA ASN A 767 23.38 -13.40 18.12
C ASN A 767 23.91 -14.68 18.82
N PRO A 768 23.74 -15.88 18.22
CA PRO A 768 24.25 -17.13 18.78
C PRO A 768 25.76 -17.14 19.10
N ASP A 769 26.57 -16.40 18.33
CA ASP A 769 28.03 -16.34 18.49
C ASP A 769 28.48 -15.44 19.64
N TYR A 770 27.62 -14.53 20.12
CA TYR A 770 27.96 -13.56 21.17
C TYR A 770 28.36 -14.22 22.49
N ASN A 771 27.66 -15.29 22.87
CA ASN A 771 27.96 -16.06 24.09
C ASN A 771 28.74 -17.36 23.80
N ASN A 772 29.16 -17.59 22.55
CA ASN A 772 29.88 -18.79 22.18
C ASN A 772 31.36 -18.66 22.61
N PRO A 773 31.89 -19.54 23.49
CA PRO A 773 33.25 -19.45 23.99
C PRO A 773 34.34 -19.55 22.90
N ALA A 774 34.01 -20.12 21.72
CA ALA A 774 34.93 -20.16 20.59
C ALA A 774 35.08 -18.79 19.89
N PHE A 775 34.06 -17.93 19.98
CA PHE A 775 33.97 -16.68 19.23
C PHE A 775 33.92 -15.43 20.11
N ASN A 776 33.60 -15.54 21.40
CA ASN A 776 33.38 -14.38 22.26
C ASN A 776 34.65 -13.80 22.93
N THR A 777 35.83 -14.19 22.47
CA THR A 777 37.11 -13.65 22.95
C THR A 777 37.69 -12.61 21.98
N LYS A 778 38.65 -11.80 22.44
CA LYS A 778 39.29 -10.75 21.63
C LYS A 778 39.77 -11.24 20.26
N TYR A 779 40.30 -12.47 20.21
CA TYR A 779 40.80 -13.08 18.98
C TYR A 779 39.86 -14.16 18.43
N GLY A 780 39.05 -14.82 19.27
CA GLY A 780 38.15 -15.89 18.85
C GLY A 780 38.91 -16.99 18.10
N VAL A 781 38.59 -17.18 16.83
CA VAL A 781 39.29 -18.13 15.93
C VAL A 781 40.55 -17.58 15.25
N TYR A 782 40.88 -16.31 15.46
CA TYR A 782 42.00 -15.63 14.80
C TYR A 782 43.25 -15.55 15.70
N SER A 783 44.34 -15.08 15.11
CA SER A 783 45.57 -14.73 15.84
C SER A 783 45.88 -13.24 15.69
N GLU A 784 46.66 -12.70 16.62
CA GLU A 784 47.17 -11.33 16.53
C GLU A 784 47.95 -11.11 15.24
N GLY A 785 47.70 -9.98 14.57
CA GLY A 785 48.36 -9.62 13.32
C GLY A 785 48.17 -10.62 12.17
N CYS A 786 47.10 -11.43 12.20
CA CYS A 786 46.85 -12.44 11.16
C CYS A 786 46.59 -11.84 9.77
N GLY A 787 46.28 -10.55 9.71
CA GLY A 787 45.89 -9.82 8.51
C GLY A 787 44.40 -9.96 8.23
N LEU A 788 43.75 -8.86 7.87
CA LEU A 788 42.30 -8.81 7.63
C LEU A 788 41.87 -9.75 6.49
N ASN A 789 42.77 -10.07 5.57
CA ASN A 789 42.50 -11.03 4.51
C ASN A 789 42.14 -12.44 5.03
N ASN A 790 42.64 -12.80 6.22
CA ASN A 790 42.38 -14.06 6.92
C ASN A 790 41.21 -13.98 7.92
N VAL A 791 40.60 -12.80 8.06
CA VAL A 791 39.43 -12.57 8.91
C VAL A 791 38.16 -12.77 8.08
N MET A 792 37.20 -13.51 8.63
CA MET A 792 35.85 -13.60 8.06
C MET A 792 35.07 -12.36 8.49
N MET A 793 34.66 -11.56 7.51
CA MET A 793 33.77 -10.41 7.70
C MET A 793 32.33 -10.86 7.54
N SER A 794 31.39 -10.19 8.22
CA SER A 794 29.96 -10.31 7.96
C SER A 794 29.69 -10.26 6.45
N TRP A 795 28.89 -11.20 5.94
CA TRP A 795 28.70 -11.38 4.50
C TRP A 795 27.91 -10.23 3.88
N GLY A 796 28.37 -9.72 2.75
CA GLY A 796 27.74 -8.61 2.05
C GLY A 796 28.42 -8.25 0.73
N HIS A 797 28.07 -7.08 0.20
CA HIS A 797 28.53 -6.56 -1.08
C HIS A 797 30.06 -6.36 -1.13
N ASP A 798 30.69 -5.90 -0.04
CA ASP A 798 32.15 -5.73 0.05
C ASP A 798 32.90 -7.03 -0.31
N ASP A 799 32.62 -8.10 0.44
CA ASP A 799 33.35 -9.36 0.34
C ASP A 799 33.02 -10.08 -0.97
N TYR A 800 31.78 -9.99 -1.43
CA TYR A 800 31.38 -10.54 -2.72
C TYR A 800 32.02 -9.81 -3.90
N MET A 801 32.02 -8.47 -3.92
CA MET A 801 32.66 -7.72 -5.00
C MET A 801 34.18 -7.92 -5.00
N TYR A 802 34.81 -8.07 -3.82
CA TYR A 802 36.20 -8.48 -3.70
C TYR A 802 36.45 -9.85 -4.35
N LEU A 803 35.59 -10.85 -4.08
CA LEU A 803 35.69 -12.17 -4.71
C LEU A 803 35.54 -12.08 -6.23
N VAL A 804 34.54 -11.33 -6.73
CA VAL A 804 34.35 -11.07 -8.16
C VAL A 804 35.62 -10.48 -8.76
N ALA A 805 36.20 -9.46 -8.15
CA ALA A 805 37.40 -8.80 -8.68
C ALA A 805 38.62 -9.74 -8.70
N LYS A 806 38.83 -10.48 -7.61
CA LYS A 806 39.96 -11.39 -7.44
C LYS A 806 39.90 -12.58 -8.39
N GLU A 807 38.78 -13.28 -8.45
CA GLU A 807 38.64 -14.50 -9.25
C GLU A 807 38.59 -14.21 -10.76
N ASN A 808 38.12 -13.01 -11.14
CA ASN A 808 38.24 -12.52 -12.52
C ASN A 808 39.61 -11.90 -12.85
N LYS A 809 40.59 -12.01 -11.94
CA LYS A 809 41.99 -11.61 -12.16
C LYS A 809 42.16 -10.15 -12.55
N THR A 810 41.50 -9.26 -11.83
CA THR A 810 41.71 -7.81 -12.01
C THR A 810 43.20 -7.43 -11.89
N THR A 811 43.58 -6.37 -12.59
CA THR A 811 44.91 -5.74 -12.46
C THR A 811 44.91 -4.53 -11.52
N LEU A 812 43.81 -4.28 -10.82
CA LEU A 812 43.73 -3.25 -9.78
C LEU A 812 44.77 -3.50 -8.66
N PRO A 813 45.34 -2.43 -8.06
CA PRO A 813 46.32 -2.56 -6.99
C PRO A 813 45.70 -3.11 -5.69
N SER A 814 46.54 -3.59 -4.77
CA SER A 814 46.09 -4.14 -3.47
C SER A 814 45.27 -3.13 -2.67
N ALA A 815 45.61 -1.84 -2.73
CA ALA A 815 44.84 -0.75 -2.11
C ALA A 815 43.38 -0.70 -2.60
N ALA A 816 43.14 -0.88 -3.91
CA ALA A 816 41.79 -0.90 -4.48
C ALA A 816 40.97 -2.08 -3.96
N LEU A 817 41.58 -3.27 -3.95
CA LEU A 817 40.94 -4.49 -3.44
C LEU A 817 40.65 -4.39 -1.93
N PHE A 818 41.53 -3.72 -1.19
CA PHE A 818 41.34 -3.44 0.23
C PHE A 818 40.17 -2.49 0.46
N ILE A 819 40.07 -1.40 -0.33
CA ILE A 819 38.92 -0.48 -0.28
C ILE A 819 37.62 -1.25 -0.54
N ILE A 820 37.53 -1.97 -1.66
CA ILE A 820 36.30 -2.70 -2.04
C ILE A 820 35.86 -3.64 -0.90
N ARG A 821 36.80 -4.35 -0.28
CA ARG A 821 36.50 -5.35 0.75
C ARG A 821 36.16 -4.80 2.13
N TYR A 822 36.57 -3.55 2.44
CA TYR A 822 36.48 -3.03 3.81
C TYR A 822 35.87 -1.62 3.90
N HIS A 823 35.29 -1.07 2.81
CA HIS A 823 34.68 0.25 2.84
C HIS A 823 33.46 0.34 3.77
N SER A 824 32.74 -0.75 3.97
CA SER A 824 31.66 -0.82 4.95
C SER A 824 32.14 -1.11 6.38
N PHE A 825 33.45 -1.31 6.62
CA PHE A 825 33.98 -1.68 7.93
C PHE A 825 34.24 -0.46 8.84
N TYR A 826 33.17 0.27 9.16
CA TYR A 826 33.24 1.55 9.88
C TYR A 826 33.84 1.44 11.29
N ALA A 827 33.63 0.32 12.00
CA ALA A 827 34.26 0.11 13.31
C ALA A 827 35.79 0.19 13.23
N LEU A 828 36.40 -0.23 12.12
CA LEU A 828 37.85 -0.10 11.89
C LEU A 828 38.23 1.32 11.48
N HIS A 829 37.70 1.81 10.35
CA HIS A 829 38.25 3.00 9.70
C HIS A 829 37.75 4.33 10.29
N ARG A 830 36.66 4.31 11.07
CA ARG A 830 36.14 5.48 11.82
C ARG A 830 36.42 5.40 13.32
N SER A 831 36.27 4.22 13.92
CA SER A 831 36.37 4.04 15.38
C SER A 831 37.66 3.37 15.85
N GLU A 832 38.57 3.05 14.94
CA GLU A 832 39.88 2.45 15.21
C GLU A 832 39.85 1.08 15.92
N ALA A 833 38.70 0.40 15.92
CA ALA A 833 38.56 -0.94 16.47
C ALA A 833 39.24 -1.99 15.58
N TYR A 834 39.49 -3.19 16.13
CA TYR A 834 40.05 -4.35 15.41
C TYR A 834 41.46 -4.20 14.81
N LYS A 835 42.20 -3.11 15.10
CA LYS A 835 43.60 -2.93 14.67
C LYS A 835 44.53 -4.09 15.08
N HIS A 836 44.22 -4.84 16.13
CA HIS A 836 44.99 -6.00 16.57
C HIS A 836 44.96 -7.19 15.60
N LEU A 837 44.05 -7.20 14.62
CA LEU A 837 43.98 -8.24 13.58
C LEU A 837 44.77 -7.85 12.32
N MET A 838 45.15 -6.58 12.16
CA MET A 838 45.81 -6.05 10.97
C MET A 838 47.28 -6.47 10.88
N ASN A 839 47.76 -6.70 9.66
CA ASN A 839 49.19 -6.81 9.36
C ASN A 839 49.75 -5.49 8.79
N GLU A 840 51.04 -5.45 8.44
CA GLU A 840 51.69 -4.25 7.91
C GLU A 840 51.08 -3.75 6.59
N GLU A 841 50.64 -4.66 5.71
CA GLU A 841 49.99 -4.30 4.43
C GLU A 841 48.61 -3.67 4.66
N ASP A 842 47.83 -4.21 5.59
CA ASP A 842 46.52 -3.65 5.96
C ASP A 842 46.67 -2.22 6.50
N ILE A 843 47.72 -1.96 7.29
CA ILE A 843 48.01 -0.63 7.85
C ILE A 843 48.30 0.39 6.76
N GLU A 844 49.06 -0.01 5.72
CA GLU A 844 49.35 0.86 4.59
C GLU A 844 48.10 1.14 3.76
N ASN A 845 47.30 0.11 3.48
CA ASN A 845 46.07 0.23 2.69
C ASN A 845 44.95 0.98 3.43
N LEU A 846 44.93 0.96 4.77
CA LEU A 846 43.95 1.69 5.57
C LEU A 846 43.96 3.21 5.27
N LYS A 847 45.13 3.78 4.94
CA LYS A 847 45.25 5.20 4.55
C LYS A 847 44.41 5.51 3.31
N TRP A 848 44.44 4.62 2.31
CA TRP A 848 43.65 4.76 1.09
C TRP A 848 42.16 4.56 1.33
N LEU A 849 41.80 3.66 2.24
CA LEU A 849 40.41 3.47 2.66
C LEU A 849 39.83 4.72 3.36
N GLN A 850 40.61 5.36 4.23
CA GLN A 850 40.18 6.61 4.88
C GLN A 850 39.98 7.74 3.87
N ILE A 851 40.85 7.84 2.85
CA ILE A 851 40.67 8.78 1.73
C ILE A 851 39.37 8.46 0.98
N PHE A 852 39.18 7.21 0.58
CA PHE A 852 38.00 6.76 -0.17
C PHE A 852 36.69 7.06 0.55
N ASN A 853 36.62 6.74 1.85
CA ASN A 853 35.40 6.87 2.66
C ASN A 853 34.85 8.31 2.70
N LYS A 854 35.73 9.31 2.57
CA LYS A 854 35.30 10.71 2.44
C LYS A 854 34.40 10.92 1.21
N TYR A 855 34.74 10.29 0.09
CA TYR A 855 34.01 10.45 -1.16
C TYR A 855 32.74 9.61 -1.18
N ASP A 856 32.81 8.35 -0.76
CA ASP A 856 31.63 7.48 -0.64
C ASP A 856 30.54 8.12 0.22
N LEU A 857 30.92 8.67 1.38
CA LEU A 857 29.95 9.27 2.29
C LEU A 857 29.45 10.64 1.83
N TYR A 858 30.34 11.55 1.44
CA TYR A 858 30.00 12.96 1.30
C TYR A 858 29.72 13.39 -0.14
N SER A 859 30.07 12.60 -1.15
CA SER A 859 29.75 12.92 -2.56
C SER A 859 28.27 12.80 -2.91
N LYS A 860 27.48 12.16 -2.02
CA LYS A 860 26.02 12.00 -2.11
C LYS A 860 25.34 13.35 -2.25
N SER A 861 24.89 13.67 -3.45
CA SER A 861 24.41 15.00 -3.84
C SER A 861 23.13 14.92 -4.67
N LYS A 862 22.31 15.97 -4.67
CA LYS A 862 21.14 16.10 -5.57
C LYS A 862 21.53 16.43 -7.01
N VAL A 863 22.80 16.76 -7.27
CA VAL A 863 23.31 17.10 -8.60
C VAL A 863 23.69 15.80 -9.32
N ARG A 864 23.00 15.52 -10.42
CA ARG A 864 23.22 14.31 -11.22
C ARG A 864 24.43 14.44 -12.14
N ILE A 865 25.10 13.30 -12.34
CA ILE A 865 26.18 13.18 -13.32
C ILE A 865 25.57 12.79 -14.66
N ASP A 866 25.96 13.49 -15.72
CA ASP A 866 25.59 13.11 -17.08
C ASP A 866 26.31 11.81 -17.47
N VAL A 867 25.60 10.68 -17.32
CA VAL A 867 26.11 9.33 -17.53
C VAL A 867 26.72 9.17 -18.92
N GLU A 868 26.05 9.66 -19.97
CA GLU A 868 26.52 9.50 -21.36
C GLU A 868 27.81 10.27 -21.62
N LYS A 869 27.99 11.40 -20.93
CA LYS A 869 29.23 12.18 -21.02
C LYS A 869 30.42 11.48 -20.38
N VAL A 870 30.23 10.80 -19.26
CA VAL A 870 31.33 10.18 -18.50
C VAL A 870 31.56 8.71 -18.84
N LYS A 871 30.55 8.02 -19.38
CA LYS A 871 30.57 6.60 -19.75
C LYS A 871 31.79 6.19 -20.60
N PRO A 872 32.21 6.92 -21.65
CA PRO A 872 33.39 6.54 -22.43
C PRO A 872 34.68 6.48 -21.61
N TYR A 873 34.83 7.39 -20.63
CA TYR A 873 36.00 7.41 -19.75
C TYR A 873 36.02 6.17 -18.86
N TYR A 874 34.90 5.85 -18.20
CA TYR A 874 34.83 4.70 -17.31
C TYR A 874 34.90 3.36 -18.03
N LEU A 875 34.34 3.24 -19.24
CA LEU A 875 34.53 2.06 -20.08
C LEU A 875 36.01 1.82 -20.39
N SER A 876 36.79 2.89 -20.64
CA SER A 876 38.24 2.75 -20.88
C SER A 876 39.01 2.26 -19.64
N LEU A 877 38.58 2.67 -18.44
CA LEU A 877 39.15 2.17 -17.19
C LEU A 877 38.77 0.72 -16.93
N ILE A 878 37.51 0.34 -17.19
CA ILE A 878 37.05 -1.04 -17.08
C ILE A 878 37.88 -1.94 -17.99
N GLU A 879 38.08 -1.55 -19.26
CA GLU A 879 38.91 -2.30 -20.21
C GLU A 879 40.38 -2.41 -19.78
N LYS A 880 40.92 -1.38 -19.12
CA LYS A 880 42.28 -1.39 -18.58
C LYS A 880 42.45 -2.39 -17.42
N TYR A 881 41.46 -2.48 -16.54
CA TYR A 881 41.60 -3.17 -15.25
C TYR A 881 40.90 -4.53 -15.16
N PHE A 882 39.98 -4.83 -16.08
CA PHE A 882 39.16 -6.04 -16.06
C PHE A 882 39.00 -6.65 -17.45
N PRO A 883 38.73 -7.96 -17.54
CA PRO A 883 38.28 -8.55 -18.80
C PRO A 883 36.92 -7.97 -19.22
N ALA A 884 36.60 -8.04 -20.52
CA ALA A 884 35.35 -7.49 -21.07
C ALA A 884 34.08 -8.10 -20.44
N LYS A 885 34.14 -9.37 -20.03
CA LYS A 885 33.07 -10.09 -19.34
C LYS A 885 33.66 -10.74 -18.07
N LEU A 886 32.94 -10.60 -16.97
CA LEU A 886 33.29 -11.15 -15.67
C LEU A 886 32.28 -12.24 -15.32
N LYS A 887 32.76 -13.22 -14.58
CA LYS A 887 31.93 -14.20 -13.87
C LYS A 887 31.50 -13.59 -12.55
N TRP A 888 30.19 -13.60 -12.31
CA TRP A 888 29.56 -13.14 -11.09
C TRP A 888 28.90 -14.32 -10.38
#